data_AF-A0A1B0GEJ3-F1
#
_entry.id   AF-A0A1B0GEJ3-F1
#
_cell.length_a   1.000
_cell.length_b   1.000
_cell.length_c   1.000
_cell.angle_alpha   90.00
_cell.angle_beta   90.00
_cell.angle_gamma   90.00
#
_symmetry.space_group_name_H-M   'P 1'
#
loop_
_entity.id
_entity.type
_entity.pdbx_description
1 polymer ?
#
loop_
_entity_poly.entity_id
_entity_poly.type
_entity_poly.pdbx_seq_one_letter_code
_entity_poly.pdbx_strand_id
1 'polypeptide(L)'
;MSAVLILILIPSLIFGLKIRDKNDGRNFGAIVSNGYGCADIGREALYDGGTAVDAAIATLVCEGVVVAHSMGIGGGFVATIYKRFDAKVETVIARESAPAAAHKDMFIGETSVTGARAVAVPGEILGYWELHKRYGRLPWKSLFQPTIKLCKEGHFVSKYLAAALKKEEERLRAEPSMAEVFVKPDKSLYKEGDFLKRPTLAMTLERIADNGADEIYGGGETGKMLVKDIQNMGGIITEEDLKNYKVEWENEHVEAKITGGYKLYTTPLPSSGAVLAFILNVMNGLYTDNQDIYWHRVIETYKHAYGQRTNLGDLKNEPDDPKMIKDTFENLISAQFAQKIRELIRDNETFTDMLYYGANFTNEEDSGTANMAVLAPNGDAITVTSTINNYFGAKVRSSSTGIILNDEMDDFSTPGVVNSFGVPASPANYIHPGKRPLSSMCPSIILDGDGNVRLLVGAAGGTKITTAVAQTIIKYLILNESLHQAVNDGRLHHQLAPMKVIIESKVPDKIVKYLKSVGHEVETSPEGTGFAALTAIGMRSSIPEPYYDSRRVGSTAVLKKKRGTVSLQKMPNFVGAIVSNGLGCADIGHEMLCDGGTAIDAAIATLLCEGVIVPHGMGIGGGFLATVYTRIETVIAREWAPAAAHKNMFTGRSSVVGARAVAVPGEMLGYWELHQHYGSLPWKSLFQPTIKLCKEGHIVSKFLAAVIKSKEKEIRNEPSLAELFVKSDNSLCKEGDFLARPTLAMTLERIADNGADEIYGGGKRLIKDIQNMGGLITERDLMNYKVQFAKNYVEADIIGGYKLYTTPLPSSGAVLVFILNVMSGLYTDNQDIYWHRVVEAYKHAYGQRTNLGDLNNETDDAKMIKNTFENLISVQFAEKIRSLIHDNVTYSNMLYYGANFSTKEDHGTTNLAVLAPNGDAITITSTINNYFGAKIISPSTGIILNNEMDDFSTPGAVNSYGVLSSPANYIYPGKRPMSLTCPSIILDGEGNVRLLVGAAGGAKITTAVAQTIIKYLIFNEPLDRAVNDGRLHHQLSPMKVLVEANVPKSIVKYLKEIGHEIEMLCENSEFSTLTAIGMRSGCVPEPHCDNRRTDGSAILIKQREK
;
A
#
# COMPACT_ATOMS: atom_id res chain seq x y z
N MET A 1 -29.27 -58.50 -22.62
CA MET A 1 -28.43 -57.89 -21.57
C MET A 1 -27.35 -56.99 -22.18
N SER A 2 -27.70 -56.11 -23.12
CA SER A 2 -26.71 -55.26 -23.84
C SER A 2 -27.16 -53.82 -24.08
N ALA A 3 -28.36 -53.44 -23.63
CA ALA A 3 -28.89 -52.08 -23.78
C ALA A 3 -28.77 -51.22 -22.52
N VAL A 4 -28.47 -51.82 -21.36
CA VAL A 4 -28.39 -51.11 -20.06
C VAL A 4 -26.98 -50.61 -19.75
N LEU A 5 -25.94 -51.10 -20.43
CA LEU A 5 -24.55 -50.64 -20.22
C LEU A 5 -24.17 -49.38 -21.01
N ILE A 6 -24.89 -49.02 -22.07
CA ILE A 6 -24.53 -47.87 -22.92
C ILE A 6 -25.06 -46.53 -22.37
N LEU A 7 -26.10 -46.55 -21.54
CA LEU A 7 -26.67 -45.35 -20.90
C LEU A 7 -25.95 -44.89 -19.63
N ILE A 8 -25.05 -45.71 -19.06
CA ILE A 8 -24.27 -45.37 -17.86
C ILE A 8 -22.87 -44.84 -18.22
N LEU A 9 -22.41 -45.05 -19.46
CA LEU A 9 -21.10 -44.59 -19.95
C LEU A 9 -21.09 -43.15 -20.50
N ILE A 10 -22.25 -42.60 -20.88
CA ILE A 10 -22.35 -41.22 -21.39
C ILE A 10 -22.27 -40.17 -20.26
N PRO A 11 -22.94 -40.33 -19.10
CA PRO A 11 -22.79 -39.38 -17.99
C PRO A 11 -21.40 -39.42 -17.35
N SER A 12 -20.71 -40.57 -17.39
CA SER A 12 -19.37 -40.73 -16.83
C SER A 12 -18.25 -40.22 -17.76
N LEU A 13 -18.45 -40.19 -19.08
CA LEU A 13 -17.59 -39.41 -19.98
C LEU A 13 -17.85 -37.89 -19.89
N ILE A 14 -19.09 -37.47 -19.63
CA ILE A 14 -19.44 -36.04 -19.47
C ILE A 14 -19.02 -35.48 -18.09
N PHE A 15 -19.04 -36.30 -17.02
CA PHE A 15 -18.47 -35.91 -15.71
C PHE A 15 -16.95 -36.16 -15.58
N GLY A 16 -16.37 -37.00 -16.45
CA GLY A 16 -14.93 -37.29 -16.51
C GLY A 16 -14.12 -36.24 -17.28
N LEU A 17 -14.76 -35.42 -18.11
CA LEU A 17 -14.22 -34.18 -18.66
C LEU A 17 -14.67 -32.99 -17.81
N LYS A 18 -14.42 -33.05 -16.50
CA LYS A 18 -14.11 -31.80 -15.80
C LYS A 18 -12.84 -31.28 -16.48
N ILE A 19 -13.02 -30.28 -17.35
CA ILE A 19 -11.95 -29.41 -17.80
C ILE A 19 -11.15 -29.12 -16.54
N ARG A 20 -9.95 -29.69 -16.49
CA ARG A 20 -9.00 -29.50 -15.42
C ARG A 20 -8.78 -28.00 -15.43
N ASP A 21 -9.43 -27.30 -14.49
CA ASP A 21 -9.32 -25.86 -14.35
C ASP A 21 -7.83 -25.61 -14.18
N LYS A 22 -7.14 -25.19 -15.25
CA LYS A 22 -5.72 -24.85 -15.25
C LYS A 22 -5.57 -23.51 -14.52
N ASN A 23 -6.12 -23.42 -13.30
CA ASN A 23 -5.72 -22.42 -12.32
C ASN A 23 -4.27 -22.73 -12.00
N ASP A 24 -3.38 -21.84 -12.40
CA ASP A 24 -1.95 -21.84 -12.07
C ASP A 24 -1.65 -21.56 -10.59
N GLY A 25 -2.64 -21.74 -9.71
CA GLY A 25 -2.55 -21.44 -8.29
C GLY A 25 -2.53 -19.94 -7.95
N ARG A 26 -2.66 -19.02 -8.93
CA ARG A 26 -2.64 -17.57 -8.65
C ARG A 26 -3.89 -17.14 -7.89
N ASN A 27 -3.66 -16.61 -6.70
CA ASN A 27 -4.66 -15.94 -5.87
C ASN A 27 -4.48 -14.43 -5.85
N PHE A 28 -3.62 -13.86 -6.70
CA PHE A 28 -3.29 -12.43 -6.66
C PHE A 28 -3.49 -11.76 -8.00
N GLY A 29 -3.96 -10.52 -7.95
CA GLY A 29 -3.92 -9.57 -9.04
C GLY A 29 -3.03 -8.40 -8.70
N ALA A 30 -2.70 -7.60 -9.70
CA ALA A 30 -1.98 -6.36 -9.54
C ALA A 30 -2.40 -5.32 -10.56
N ILE A 31 -2.28 -4.05 -10.18
CA ILE A 31 -2.45 -2.88 -11.04
C ILE A 31 -1.21 -2.01 -10.89
N VAL A 32 -0.76 -1.43 -12.00
CA VAL A 32 0.27 -0.39 -12.03
C VAL A 32 -0.18 0.75 -12.94
N SER A 33 0.03 2.00 -12.50
CA SER A 33 -0.30 3.22 -13.24
C SER A 33 0.73 4.33 -13.02
N ASN A 34 0.73 5.36 -13.86
CA ASN A 34 1.49 6.62 -13.72
C ASN A 34 0.74 7.69 -12.91
N GLY A 35 -0.56 7.53 -12.68
CA GLY A 35 -1.33 8.39 -11.80
C GLY A 35 -1.16 8.06 -10.31
N TYR A 36 -1.06 9.08 -9.46
CA TYR A 36 -1.11 8.90 -8.00
C TYR A 36 -2.51 8.42 -7.59
N GLY A 37 -2.59 7.30 -6.87
CA GLY A 37 -3.86 6.71 -6.39
C GLY A 37 -4.75 6.06 -7.46
N CYS A 38 -4.41 6.13 -8.76
CA CYS A 38 -5.24 5.54 -9.80
C CYS A 38 -5.18 3.99 -9.84
N ALA A 39 -4.09 3.38 -9.38
CA ALA A 39 -4.02 1.93 -9.22
C ALA A 39 -4.97 1.43 -8.11
N ASP A 40 -5.19 2.23 -7.06
CA ASP A 40 -6.16 1.90 -6.01
C ASP A 40 -7.60 1.90 -6.56
N ILE A 41 -7.96 2.86 -7.42
CA ILE A 41 -9.28 2.88 -8.08
C ILE A 41 -9.51 1.60 -8.91
N GLY A 42 -8.49 1.16 -9.66
CA GLY A 42 -8.55 -0.11 -10.41
C GLY A 42 -8.65 -1.33 -9.50
N ARG A 43 -7.96 -1.31 -8.35
CA ARG A 43 -8.08 -2.36 -7.34
C ARG A 43 -9.49 -2.46 -6.80
N GLU A 44 -10.11 -1.33 -6.46
CA GLU A 44 -11.50 -1.33 -5.96
C GLU A 44 -12.47 -1.89 -7.00
N ALA A 45 -12.30 -1.56 -8.27
CA ALA A 45 -13.09 -2.17 -9.35
C ALA A 45 -12.93 -3.71 -9.41
N LEU A 46 -11.73 -4.25 -9.21
CA LEU A 46 -11.56 -5.72 -9.09
C LEU A 46 -12.21 -6.27 -7.82
N TYR A 47 -12.16 -5.54 -6.70
CA TYR A 47 -12.79 -5.94 -5.45
C TYR A 47 -14.31 -5.93 -5.46
N ASP A 48 -14.90 -5.08 -6.30
CA ASP A 48 -16.34 -5.02 -6.58
C ASP A 48 -16.80 -6.14 -7.54
N GLY A 49 -15.88 -7.02 -7.92
CA GLY A 49 -16.14 -8.18 -8.77
C GLY A 49 -15.94 -7.92 -10.26
N GLY A 50 -15.42 -6.74 -10.63
CA GLY A 50 -15.11 -6.35 -12.00
C GLY A 50 -14.02 -7.20 -12.64
N THR A 51 -13.93 -7.11 -13.96
CA THR A 51 -12.91 -7.81 -14.75
C THR A 51 -11.60 -7.00 -14.81
N ALA A 52 -10.54 -7.62 -15.36
CA ALA A 52 -9.30 -6.88 -15.68
C ALA A 52 -9.57 -5.61 -16.51
N VAL A 53 -10.61 -5.67 -17.36
CA VAL A 53 -11.03 -4.57 -18.24
C VAL A 53 -11.80 -3.49 -17.47
N ASP A 54 -12.73 -3.85 -16.58
CA ASP A 54 -13.39 -2.87 -15.71
C ASP A 54 -12.36 -2.07 -14.90
N ALA A 55 -11.38 -2.78 -14.32
CA ALA A 55 -10.30 -2.18 -13.57
C ALA A 55 -9.41 -1.26 -14.41
N ALA A 56 -9.06 -1.69 -15.64
CA ALA A 56 -8.30 -0.87 -16.56
C ALA A 56 -9.06 0.43 -16.93
N ILE A 57 -10.35 0.35 -17.24
CA ILE A 57 -11.17 1.53 -17.58
C ILE A 57 -11.23 2.50 -16.38
N ALA A 58 -11.52 2.00 -15.17
CA ALA A 58 -11.57 2.86 -13.99
C ALA A 58 -10.23 3.55 -13.69
N THR A 59 -9.11 2.83 -13.85
CA THR A 59 -7.77 3.41 -13.70
C THR A 59 -7.45 4.43 -14.80
N LEU A 60 -7.74 4.13 -16.07
CA LEU A 60 -7.47 5.01 -17.21
C LEU A 60 -8.26 6.33 -17.13
N VAL A 61 -9.53 6.27 -16.73
CA VAL A 61 -10.35 7.47 -16.51
C VAL A 61 -9.70 8.36 -15.42
N CYS A 62 -9.20 7.76 -14.33
CA CYS A 62 -8.43 8.49 -13.30
C CYS A 62 -7.13 9.09 -13.86
N GLU A 63 -6.36 8.34 -14.65
CA GLU A 63 -5.11 8.82 -15.24
C GLU A 63 -5.32 10.00 -16.18
N GLY A 64 -6.42 10.01 -16.95
CA GLY A 64 -6.80 11.15 -17.80
C GLY A 64 -7.07 12.45 -17.04
N VAL A 65 -7.26 12.36 -15.72
CA VAL A 65 -7.41 13.51 -14.83
C VAL A 65 -6.07 13.88 -14.19
N VAL A 66 -5.41 12.94 -13.52
CA VAL A 66 -4.22 13.24 -12.71
C VAL A 66 -2.92 13.33 -13.53
N VAL A 67 -2.92 12.76 -14.73
CA VAL A 67 -1.83 12.80 -15.73
C VAL A 67 -2.29 13.54 -16.99
N ALA A 68 -3.15 14.56 -16.84
CA ALA A 68 -3.80 15.31 -17.92
C ALA A 68 -2.86 15.95 -18.96
N HIS A 69 -1.57 16.04 -18.67
CA HIS A 69 -0.56 16.52 -19.62
C HIS A 69 -0.10 15.43 -20.60
N SER A 70 -0.43 14.16 -20.39
CA SER A 70 0.05 13.03 -21.20
C SER A 70 -1.05 12.16 -21.81
N MET A 71 -2.23 12.10 -21.22
CA MET A 71 -3.36 11.30 -21.73
C MET A 71 -4.72 11.85 -21.25
N GLY A 72 -5.82 11.33 -21.78
CA GLY A 72 -7.17 11.61 -21.33
C GLY A 72 -8.19 11.60 -22.47
N ILE A 73 -9.47 11.73 -22.13
CA ILE A 73 -10.62 11.36 -22.99
C ILE A 73 -10.74 12.10 -24.33
N GLY A 74 -9.87 13.08 -24.57
CA GLY A 74 -9.69 13.74 -25.86
C GLY A 74 -8.63 13.11 -26.75
N GLY A 75 -8.07 11.95 -26.39
CA GLY A 75 -7.09 11.20 -27.17
C GLY A 75 -7.52 9.77 -27.48
N GLY A 76 -6.55 8.86 -27.53
CA GLY A 76 -6.71 7.48 -27.97
C GLY A 76 -5.76 6.51 -27.28
N PHE A 77 -6.01 5.22 -27.47
CA PHE A 77 -5.21 4.17 -26.85
C PHE A 77 -5.09 2.92 -27.72
N VAL A 78 -4.09 2.11 -27.41
CA VAL A 78 -3.98 0.73 -27.86
C VAL A 78 -3.86 -0.20 -26.66
N ALA A 79 -4.42 -1.40 -26.76
CA ALA A 79 -4.41 -2.37 -25.66
C ALA A 79 -4.17 -3.79 -26.16
N THR A 80 -3.46 -4.57 -25.34
CA THR A 80 -3.35 -6.03 -25.49
C THR A 80 -4.06 -6.68 -24.31
N ILE A 81 -5.01 -7.59 -24.59
CA ILE A 81 -5.85 -8.26 -23.60
C ILE A 81 -5.57 -9.76 -23.66
N TYR A 82 -5.36 -10.39 -22.51
CA TYR A 82 -5.23 -11.83 -22.38
C TYR A 82 -6.36 -12.41 -21.54
N LYS A 83 -7.08 -13.37 -22.11
CA LYS A 83 -8.08 -14.21 -21.46
C LYS A 83 -7.44 -15.55 -21.13
N ARG A 84 -7.12 -15.77 -19.86
CA ARG A 84 -6.35 -16.94 -19.41
C ARG A 84 -7.07 -18.24 -19.68
N PHE A 85 -8.35 -18.30 -19.32
CA PHE A 85 -9.15 -19.52 -19.43
C PHE A 85 -9.30 -19.98 -20.88
N ASP A 86 -9.51 -19.02 -21.79
CA ASP A 86 -9.69 -19.29 -23.22
C ASP A 86 -8.35 -19.43 -23.96
N ALA A 87 -7.22 -19.19 -23.27
CA ALA A 87 -5.90 -19.02 -23.85
C ALA A 87 -5.90 -18.06 -25.06
N LYS A 88 -6.74 -17.02 -24.99
CA LYS A 88 -7.01 -16.10 -26.10
C LYS A 88 -6.37 -14.75 -25.81
N VAL A 89 -5.66 -14.21 -26.79
CA VAL A 89 -5.17 -12.83 -26.75
C VAL A 89 -5.87 -12.05 -27.87
N GLU A 90 -6.27 -10.83 -27.55
CA GLU A 90 -6.90 -9.89 -28.48
C GLU A 90 -6.23 -8.53 -28.32
N THR A 91 -6.27 -7.72 -29.37
CA THR A 91 -5.80 -6.34 -29.31
C THR A 91 -6.89 -5.37 -29.72
N VAL A 92 -6.94 -4.23 -29.04
CA VAL A 92 -7.86 -3.12 -29.32
C VAL A 92 -7.07 -1.93 -29.78
N ILE A 93 -7.48 -1.34 -30.89
CA ILE A 93 -6.94 -0.10 -31.43
C ILE A 93 -8.07 0.94 -31.39
N ALA A 94 -8.02 1.77 -30.35
CA ALA A 94 -8.83 2.98 -30.20
C ALA A 94 -7.95 4.22 -30.42
N ARG A 95 -7.05 4.11 -31.40
CA ARG A 95 -6.19 5.19 -31.89
C ARG A 95 -7.03 6.19 -32.67
N GLU A 96 -6.69 7.46 -32.56
CA GLU A 96 -7.38 8.55 -33.24
C GLU A 96 -7.29 8.39 -34.76
N SER A 97 -8.30 8.89 -35.48
CA SER A 97 -8.32 8.89 -36.94
C SER A 97 -8.40 10.30 -37.49
N ALA A 98 -7.77 10.53 -38.63
CA ALA A 98 -7.88 11.78 -39.36
C ALA A 98 -9.34 12.05 -39.74
N PRO A 99 -9.87 13.28 -39.51
CA PRO A 99 -11.23 13.66 -39.89
C PRO A 99 -11.45 13.56 -41.40
N ALA A 100 -12.71 13.48 -41.85
CA ALA A 100 -13.07 13.36 -43.27
C ALA A 100 -12.55 14.51 -44.13
N ALA A 101 -12.41 15.70 -43.54
CA ALA A 101 -11.88 16.89 -44.20
C ALA A 101 -10.34 16.97 -44.22
N ALA A 102 -9.64 16.03 -43.60
CA ALA A 102 -8.18 16.00 -43.60
C ALA A 102 -7.65 15.69 -44.99
N HIS A 103 -6.48 16.24 -45.34
CA HIS A 103 -5.83 15.94 -46.61
C HIS A 103 -4.32 15.96 -46.46
N LYS A 104 -3.66 15.17 -47.32
CA LYS A 104 -2.22 14.93 -47.37
C LYS A 104 -1.36 16.21 -47.28
N ASP A 105 -1.81 17.30 -47.90
CA ASP A 105 -1.03 18.53 -48.03
C ASP A 105 -1.33 19.58 -46.94
N MET A 106 -2.16 19.27 -45.94
CA MET A 106 -2.74 20.29 -45.05
C MET A 106 -1.76 20.98 -44.11
N PHE A 107 -0.56 20.43 -43.89
CA PHE A 107 0.48 21.04 -43.06
C PHE A 107 1.75 21.39 -43.83
N ILE A 108 1.71 21.36 -45.17
CA ILE A 108 2.87 21.76 -45.98
C ILE A 108 3.26 23.22 -45.67
N GLY A 109 4.52 23.43 -45.28
CA GLY A 109 5.06 24.74 -44.94
C GLY A 109 4.81 25.18 -43.50
N GLU A 110 4.09 24.40 -42.70
CA GLU A 110 3.96 24.63 -41.26
C GLU A 110 5.17 24.03 -40.51
N THR A 111 5.67 24.73 -39.51
CA THR A 111 6.85 24.30 -38.71
C THR A 111 6.48 23.59 -37.41
N SER A 112 5.19 23.57 -37.06
CA SER A 112 4.65 22.89 -35.87
C SER A 112 3.16 22.64 -36.08
N VAL A 113 2.72 21.39 -35.86
CA VAL A 113 1.30 21.00 -35.98
C VAL A 113 0.63 21.13 -34.62
N THR A 114 -0.04 22.25 -34.36
CA THR A 114 -0.72 22.52 -33.07
C THR A 114 -2.08 23.21 -33.26
N GLY A 115 -2.84 23.40 -32.18
CA GLY A 115 -4.17 24.00 -32.21
C GLY A 115 -5.23 23.05 -32.77
N ALA A 116 -6.47 23.54 -32.94
CA ALA A 116 -7.62 22.69 -33.23
C ALA A 116 -7.55 21.94 -34.58
N ARG A 117 -6.71 22.37 -35.53
CA ARG A 117 -6.43 21.65 -36.80
C ARG A 117 -5.59 20.40 -36.60
N ALA A 118 -4.79 20.34 -35.53
CA ALA A 118 -3.95 19.20 -35.18
C ALA A 118 -4.75 18.04 -34.53
N VAL A 119 -6.02 18.27 -34.20
CA VAL A 119 -6.85 17.33 -33.46
C VAL A 119 -7.37 16.25 -34.41
N ALA A 120 -7.01 14.99 -34.13
CA ALA A 120 -7.62 13.82 -34.73
C ALA A 120 -8.86 13.38 -33.92
N VAL A 121 -9.74 12.59 -34.52
CA VAL A 121 -11.00 12.16 -33.88
C VAL A 121 -10.71 11.34 -32.61
N PRO A 122 -11.09 11.80 -31.40
CA PRO A 122 -10.78 11.11 -30.15
C PRO A 122 -11.41 9.72 -30.06
N GLY A 123 -10.65 8.72 -29.60
CA GLY A 123 -11.06 7.32 -29.54
C GLY A 123 -11.29 6.74 -28.14
N GLU A 124 -10.79 7.39 -27.09
CA GLU A 124 -10.74 6.80 -25.73
C GLU A 124 -12.11 6.30 -25.22
N ILE A 125 -13.14 7.15 -25.22
CA ILE A 125 -14.44 6.77 -24.64
C ILE A 125 -15.13 5.67 -25.44
N LEU A 126 -15.08 5.70 -26.78
CA LEU A 126 -15.63 4.61 -27.58
C LEU A 126 -14.86 3.32 -27.35
N GLY A 127 -13.52 3.39 -27.26
CA GLY A 127 -12.68 2.25 -26.93
C GLY A 127 -13.00 1.64 -25.58
N TYR A 128 -13.16 2.46 -24.54
CA TYR A 128 -13.57 2.00 -23.20
C TYR A 128 -14.96 1.35 -23.24
N TRP A 129 -15.88 1.92 -24.01
CA TRP A 129 -17.23 1.37 -24.17
C TRP A 129 -17.23 0.04 -24.90
N GLU A 130 -16.47 -0.13 -25.98
CA GLU A 130 -16.34 -1.42 -26.69
C GLU A 130 -15.68 -2.49 -25.80
N LEU A 131 -14.64 -2.11 -25.05
CA LEU A 131 -14.00 -2.96 -24.06
C LEU A 131 -15.01 -3.40 -22.97
N HIS A 132 -15.78 -2.45 -22.43
CA HIS A 132 -16.79 -2.71 -21.40
C HIS A 132 -17.93 -3.58 -21.92
N LYS A 133 -18.43 -3.35 -23.14
CA LYS A 133 -19.45 -4.22 -23.75
C LYS A 133 -18.95 -5.65 -23.92
N ARG A 134 -17.67 -5.85 -24.26
CA ARG A 134 -17.11 -7.19 -24.52
C ARG A 134 -16.70 -7.93 -23.24
N TYR A 135 -16.12 -7.24 -22.27
CA TYR A 135 -15.51 -7.87 -21.10
C TYR A 135 -15.91 -7.24 -19.76
N GLY A 136 -16.62 -6.11 -19.76
CA GLY A 136 -17.05 -5.44 -18.56
C GLY A 136 -18.10 -6.25 -17.79
N ARG A 137 -18.09 -6.09 -16.48
CA ARG A 137 -19.05 -6.72 -15.56
C ARG A 137 -19.68 -5.72 -14.61
N LEU A 138 -18.94 -4.68 -14.22
CA LEU A 138 -19.50 -3.62 -13.38
C LEU A 138 -20.45 -2.72 -14.17
N PRO A 139 -21.40 -2.03 -13.51
CA PRO A 139 -22.17 -0.98 -14.17
C PRO A 139 -21.24 0.09 -14.76
N TRP A 140 -21.42 0.46 -16.04
CA TRP A 140 -20.58 1.48 -16.71
C TRP A 140 -20.37 2.73 -15.86
N LYS A 141 -21.46 3.26 -15.30
CA LYS A 141 -21.46 4.44 -14.45
C LYS A 141 -20.51 4.35 -13.25
N SER A 142 -20.37 3.17 -12.64
CA SER A 142 -19.54 3.02 -11.43
C SER A 142 -18.05 3.18 -11.71
N LEU A 143 -17.60 2.93 -12.94
CA LEU A 143 -16.20 3.09 -13.34
C LEU A 143 -15.75 4.55 -13.36
N PHE A 144 -16.70 5.50 -13.45
CA PHE A 144 -16.44 6.93 -13.55
C PHE A 144 -16.60 7.66 -12.21
N GLN A 145 -17.41 7.14 -11.29
CA GLN A 145 -17.76 7.84 -10.04
C GLN A 145 -16.55 8.27 -9.19
N PRO A 146 -15.51 7.42 -8.98
CA PRO A 146 -14.33 7.82 -8.22
C PRO A 146 -13.63 9.03 -8.85
N THR A 147 -13.52 9.03 -10.18
CA THR A 147 -12.83 10.10 -10.92
C THR A 147 -13.67 11.37 -11.05
N ILE A 148 -14.99 11.26 -11.16
CA ILE A 148 -15.90 12.42 -11.08
C ILE A 148 -15.71 13.14 -9.75
N LYS A 149 -15.63 12.39 -8.65
CA LYS A 149 -15.33 12.94 -7.32
C LYS A 149 -13.98 13.65 -7.29
N LEU A 150 -12.92 13.02 -7.83
CA LEU A 150 -11.59 13.65 -7.95
C LEU A 150 -11.62 14.95 -8.76
N CYS A 151 -12.39 15.03 -9.83
CA CYS A 151 -12.52 16.27 -10.61
C CYS A 151 -13.19 17.41 -9.82
N LYS A 152 -14.19 17.09 -8.98
CA LYS A 152 -14.94 18.06 -8.17
C LYS A 152 -14.17 18.52 -6.94
N GLU A 153 -13.60 17.57 -6.22
CA GLU A 153 -12.90 17.84 -4.96
C GLU A 153 -11.51 18.39 -5.25
N GLY A 154 -10.81 17.76 -6.20
CA GLY A 154 -9.48 18.08 -6.66
C GLY A 154 -8.51 16.90 -6.47
N HIS A 155 -7.31 17.02 -7.03
CA HIS A 155 -6.23 16.06 -6.84
C HIS A 155 -4.90 16.77 -6.66
N PHE A 156 -3.91 16.08 -6.06
CA PHE A 156 -2.57 16.63 -5.93
C PHE A 156 -1.88 16.75 -7.28
N VAL A 157 -1.19 17.88 -7.48
CA VAL A 157 -0.29 18.09 -8.60
C VAL A 157 1.03 17.37 -8.31
N SER A 158 1.39 16.42 -9.16
CA SER A 158 2.64 15.67 -9.05
C SER A 158 3.84 16.52 -9.50
N LYS A 159 5.04 16.13 -9.09
CA LYS A 159 6.29 16.72 -9.57
C LYS A 159 6.36 16.77 -11.09
N TYR A 160 5.93 15.70 -11.76
CA TYR A 160 5.98 15.58 -13.21
C TYR A 160 4.98 16.50 -13.90
N LEU A 161 3.74 16.59 -13.38
CA LEU A 161 2.76 17.56 -13.88
C LEU A 161 3.23 19.00 -13.68
N ALA A 162 3.80 19.34 -12.52
CA ALA A 162 4.36 20.66 -12.27
C ALA A 162 5.50 21.02 -13.25
N ALA A 163 6.36 20.05 -13.59
CA ALA A 163 7.42 20.23 -14.58
C ALA A 163 6.86 20.44 -15.99
N ALA A 164 5.82 19.69 -16.38
CA ALA A 164 5.13 19.87 -17.65
C ALA A 164 4.45 21.24 -17.75
N LEU A 165 3.77 21.68 -16.67
CA LEU A 165 3.16 23.01 -16.58
C LEU A 165 4.19 24.11 -16.76
N LYS A 166 5.35 23.98 -16.11
CA LYS A 166 6.44 24.95 -16.24
C LYS A 166 7.05 24.95 -17.65
N LYS A 167 7.21 23.78 -18.26
CA LYS A 167 7.76 23.66 -19.62
C LYS A 167 6.87 24.36 -20.65
N GLU A 168 5.55 24.25 -20.49
CA GLU A 168 4.56 24.82 -21.40
C GLU A 168 3.98 26.16 -20.90
N GLU A 169 4.64 26.83 -19.94
CA GLU A 169 4.07 28.00 -19.23
C GLU A 169 3.60 29.11 -20.17
N GLU A 170 4.42 29.48 -21.15
CA GLU A 170 4.09 30.55 -22.11
C GLU A 170 2.81 30.23 -22.89
N ARG A 171 2.72 29.00 -23.41
CA ARG A 171 1.55 28.53 -24.19
C ARG A 171 0.31 28.39 -23.33
N LEU A 172 0.43 27.81 -22.13
CA LEU A 172 -0.69 27.65 -21.19
C LEU A 172 -1.27 28.98 -20.74
N ARG A 173 -0.45 30.04 -20.61
CA ARG A 173 -0.91 31.39 -20.28
C ARG A 173 -1.56 32.11 -21.44
N ALA A 174 -1.07 31.85 -22.66
CA ALA A 174 -1.58 32.48 -23.87
C ALA A 174 -2.95 31.93 -24.29
N GLU A 175 -3.22 30.65 -24.04
CA GLU A 175 -4.48 29.99 -24.39
C GLU A 175 -5.52 30.09 -23.25
N PRO A 176 -6.60 30.89 -23.40
CA PRO A 176 -7.56 31.14 -22.33
C PRO A 176 -8.22 29.87 -21.78
N SER A 177 -8.52 28.88 -22.64
CA SER A 177 -9.16 27.63 -22.23
C SER A 177 -8.26 26.79 -21.30
N MET A 178 -6.94 26.88 -21.46
CA MET A 178 -5.94 26.22 -20.62
C MET A 178 -5.64 27.02 -19.35
N ALA A 179 -5.52 28.34 -19.48
CA ALA A 179 -5.25 29.24 -18.35
C ALA A 179 -6.34 29.13 -17.27
N GLU A 180 -7.60 28.96 -17.66
CA GLU A 180 -8.74 28.77 -16.74
C GLU A 180 -8.51 27.61 -15.74
N VAL A 181 -7.83 26.54 -16.16
CA VAL A 181 -7.61 25.34 -15.35
C VAL A 181 -6.25 25.38 -14.65
N PHE A 182 -5.20 25.77 -15.37
CA PHE A 182 -3.81 25.57 -14.93
C PHE A 182 -3.11 26.83 -14.39
N VAL A 183 -3.75 28.00 -14.48
CA VAL A 183 -3.27 29.25 -13.88
C VAL A 183 -4.19 29.62 -12.72
N LYS A 184 -3.62 29.79 -11.54
CA LYS A 184 -4.35 30.18 -10.33
C LYS A 184 -4.89 31.62 -10.44
N PRO A 185 -5.87 32.00 -9.58
CA PRO A 185 -6.36 33.38 -9.52
C PRO A 185 -5.27 34.43 -9.27
N ASP A 186 -4.22 34.07 -8.52
CA ASP A 186 -3.05 34.92 -8.24
C ASP A 186 -2.04 34.99 -9.41
N LYS A 187 -2.40 34.42 -10.57
CA LYS A 187 -1.59 34.32 -11.79
C LYS A 187 -0.38 33.38 -11.71
N SER A 188 -0.19 32.65 -10.61
CA SER A 188 0.84 31.60 -10.54
C SER A 188 0.36 30.29 -11.18
N LEU A 189 1.29 29.45 -11.67
CA LEU A 189 0.98 28.08 -12.06
C LEU A 189 0.85 27.19 -10.83
N TYR A 190 0.08 26.10 -10.95
CA TYR A 190 0.08 25.05 -9.95
C TYR A 190 1.47 24.38 -9.84
N LYS A 191 1.89 24.11 -8.62
CA LYS A 191 3.17 23.50 -8.23
C LYS A 191 2.92 22.14 -7.59
N GLU A 192 3.98 21.35 -7.45
CA GLU A 192 3.94 20.08 -6.74
C GLU A 192 3.30 20.23 -5.35
N GLY A 193 2.36 19.36 -5.02
CA GLY A 193 1.63 19.37 -3.75
C GLY A 193 0.41 20.31 -3.71
N ASP A 194 0.22 21.19 -4.69
CA ASP A 194 -1.01 21.96 -4.81
C ASP A 194 -2.20 21.06 -5.19
N PHE A 195 -3.42 21.53 -4.92
CA PHE A 195 -4.65 20.82 -5.24
C PHE A 195 -5.33 21.43 -6.46
N LEU A 196 -5.46 20.66 -7.54
CA LEU A 196 -6.03 21.07 -8.82
C LEU A 196 -7.44 20.47 -9.00
N LYS A 197 -8.41 21.29 -9.41
CA LYS A 197 -9.80 20.88 -9.69
C LYS A 197 -10.12 20.97 -11.18
N ARG A 198 -11.04 20.15 -11.67
CA ARG A 198 -11.53 20.15 -13.07
C ARG A 198 -13.07 20.02 -13.13
N PRO A 199 -13.83 20.99 -12.59
CA PRO A 199 -15.29 20.86 -12.44
C PRO A 199 -16.04 20.70 -13.77
N THR A 200 -15.59 21.36 -14.85
CA THR A 200 -16.21 21.21 -16.18
C THR A 200 -16.05 19.78 -16.71
N LEU A 201 -14.86 19.19 -16.53
CA LEU A 201 -14.64 17.79 -16.88
C LEU A 201 -15.50 16.85 -16.02
N ALA A 202 -15.73 17.17 -14.74
CA ALA A 202 -16.61 16.36 -13.89
C ALA A 202 -18.02 16.24 -14.47
N MET A 203 -18.60 17.34 -14.94
CA MET A 203 -19.94 17.34 -15.57
C MET A 203 -19.95 16.52 -16.86
N THR A 204 -18.89 16.61 -17.66
CA THR A 204 -18.73 15.79 -18.87
C THR A 204 -18.65 14.30 -18.54
N LEU A 205 -17.83 13.92 -17.55
CA LEU A 205 -17.72 12.54 -17.10
C LEU A 205 -19.05 12.02 -16.51
N GLU A 206 -19.85 12.87 -15.85
CA GLU A 206 -21.20 12.51 -15.39
C GLU A 206 -22.14 12.17 -16.55
N ARG A 207 -22.18 13.01 -17.59
CA ARG A 207 -23.02 12.74 -18.78
C ARG A 207 -22.59 11.45 -19.48
N ILE A 208 -21.28 11.24 -19.65
CA ILE A 208 -20.74 10.01 -20.24
C ILE A 208 -21.08 8.78 -19.39
N ALA A 209 -21.01 8.92 -18.06
CA ALA A 209 -21.34 7.84 -17.13
C ALA A 209 -22.84 7.49 -17.16
N ASP A 210 -23.71 8.47 -17.40
CA ASP A 210 -25.17 8.29 -17.47
C ASP A 210 -25.65 7.78 -18.83
N ASN A 211 -25.06 8.26 -19.92
CA ASN A 211 -25.56 8.05 -21.28
C ASN A 211 -24.68 7.09 -22.11
N GLY A 212 -23.54 6.63 -21.60
CA GLY A 212 -22.60 5.79 -22.34
C GLY A 212 -21.81 6.55 -23.40
N ALA A 213 -21.18 5.82 -24.33
CA ALA A 213 -20.41 6.43 -25.41
C ALA A 213 -21.26 7.26 -26.39
N ASP A 214 -22.55 6.96 -26.52
CA ASP A 214 -23.45 7.69 -27.42
C ASP A 214 -23.57 9.18 -27.06
N GLU A 215 -23.22 9.55 -25.82
CA GLU A 215 -23.12 10.93 -25.36
C GLU A 215 -22.13 11.77 -26.19
N ILE A 216 -21.09 11.13 -26.74
CA ILE A 216 -20.10 11.74 -27.63
C ILE A 216 -20.38 11.33 -29.08
N TYR A 217 -20.50 10.02 -29.34
CA TYR A 217 -20.46 9.48 -30.71
C TYR A 217 -21.85 9.30 -31.34
N GLY A 218 -22.92 9.25 -30.53
CA GLY A 218 -24.29 8.99 -30.97
C GLY A 218 -25.12 10.26 -31.24
N GLY A 219 -24.50 11.44 -31.21
CA GLY A 219 -25.20 12.73 -31.33
C GLY A 219 -25.73 13.28 -30.00
N GLY A 220 -25.19 12.83 -28.87
CA GLY A 220 -25.41 13.40 -27.54
C GLY A 220 -24.93 14.85 -27.41
N GLU A 221 -25.26 15.47 -26.28
CA GLU A 221 -25.01 16.90 -26.08
C GLU A 221 -23.53 17.22 -25.92
N THR A 222 -22.78 16.37 -25.23
CA THR A 222 -21.33 16.52 -25.06
C THR A 222 -20.58 16.45 -26.39
N GLY A 223 -20.94 15.52 -27.29
CA GLY A 223 -20.37 15.44 -28.64
C GLY A 223 -20.59 16.72 -29.45
N LYS A 224 -21.81 17.25 -29.43
CA LYS A 224 -22.16 18.52 -30.11
C LYS A 224 -21.39 19.72 -29.55
N MET A 225 -21.30 19.82 -28.23
CA MET A 225 -20.54 20.86 -27.54
C MET A 225 -19.04 20.79 -27.90
N LEU A 226 -18.47 19.58 -27.89
CA LEU A 226 -17.08 19.33 -28.26
C LEU A 226 -16.79 19.76 -29.70
N VAL A 227 -17.58 19.29 -30.66
CA VAL A 227 -17.42 19.64 -32.09
C VAL A 227 -17.54 21.13 -32.30
N LYS A 228 -18.54 21.77 -31.68
CA LYS A 228 -18.75 23.22 -31.77
C LYS A 228 -17.53 24.00 -31.27
N ASP A 229 -16.96 23.60 -30.13
CA ASP A 229 -15.75 24.25 -29.61
C ASP A 229 -14.55 24.05 -30.54
N ILE A 230 -14.34 22.82 -31.05
CA ILE A 230 -13.25 22.51 -31.99
C ILE A 230 -13.36 23.38 -33.25
N GLN A 231 -14.55 23.49 -33.83
CA GLN A 231 -14.80 24.29 -35.03
C GLN A 231 -14.64 25.79 -34.77
N ASN A 232 -15.09 26.29 -33.61
CA ASN A 232 -14.86 27.69 -33.21
C ASN A 232 -13.37 28.01 -33.07
N MET A 233 -12.54 27.03 -32.70
CA MET A 233 -11.08 27.14 -32.66
C MET A 233 -10.40 26.91 -34.02
N GLY A 234 -11.18 26.71 -35.10
CA GLY A 234 -10.67 26.50 -36.46
C GLY A 234 -10.32 25.06 -36.81
N GLY A 235 -10.73 24.08 -35.99
CA GLY A 235 -10.56 22.66 -36.26
C GLY A 235 -11.56 22.12 -37.27
N ILE A 236 -11.26 20.93 -37.80
CA ILE A 236 -11.97 20.33 -38.95
C ILE A 236 -12.83 19.11 -38.60
N ILE A 237 -12.92 18.74 -37.32
CA ILE A 237 -13.78 17.65 -36.85
C ILE A 237 -15.25 18.08 -36.96
N THR A 238 -16.09 17.15 -37.41
CA THR A 238 -17.54 17.29 -37.49
C THR A 238 -18.25 16.26 -36.60
N GLU A 239 -19.55 16.46 -36.37
CA GLU A 239 -20.37 15.45 -35.69
C GLU A 239 -20.41 14.12 -36.47
N GLU A 240 -20.29 14.19 -37.80
CA GLU A 240 -20.28 13.02 -38.66
C GLU A 240 -18.96 12.23 -38.53
N ASP A 241 -17.84 12.92 -38.28
CA ASP A 241 -16.57 12.27 -37.94
C ASP A 241 -16.67 11.50 -36.62
N LEU A 242 -17.32 12.07 -35.60
CA LEU A 242 -17.58 11.36 -34.34
C LEU A 242 -18.46 10.13 -34.57
N LYS A 243 -19.58 10.26 -35.31
CA LYS A 243 -20.48 9.13 -35.58
C LYS A 243 -19.82 8.00 -36.37
N ASN A 244 -18.92 8.35 -37.29
CA ASN A 244 -18.26 7.38 -38.17
C ASN A 244 -16.99 6.77 -37.58
N TYR A 245 -16.48 7.31 -36.47
CA TYR A 245 -15.32 6.75 -35.78
C TYR A 245 -15.58 5.31 -35.33
N LYS A 246 -14.58 4.44 -35.52
CA LYS A 246 -14.66 3.02 -35.16
C LYS A 246 -13.41 2.56 -34.44
N VAL A 247 -13.64 1.83 -33.35
CA VAL A 247 -12.61 1.05 -32.64
C VAL A 247 -12.34 -0.23 -33.41
N GLU A 248 -11.07 -0.59 -33.53
CA GLU A 248 -10.66 -1.81 -34.21
C GLU A 248 -10.29 -2.92 -33.24
N TRP A 249 -10.85 -4.10 -33.51
CA TRP A 249 -10.52 -5.34 -32.82
C TRP A 249 -9.70 -6.23 -33.74
N GLU A 250 -8.56 -6.67 -33.25
CA GLU A 250 -7.67 -7.57 -33.97
C GLU A 250 -7.53 -8.88 -33.20
N ASN A 251 -7.88 -9.98 -33.89
CA ASN A 251 -7.66 -11.34 -33.39
C ASN A 251 -6.27 -11.87 -33.76
N GLU A 252 -5.64 -11.29 -34.79
CA GLU A 252 -4.29 -11.62 -35.23
C GLU A 252 -3.28 -10.63 -34.61
N HIS A 253 -2.98 -10.86 -33.34
CA HIS A 253 -1.89 -10.18 -32.62
C HIS A 253 -0.50 -10.50 -33.17
N VAL A 254 0.46 -9.62 -32.87
CA VAL A 254 1.87 -9.83 -33.16
C VAL A 254 2.51 -10.68 -32.07
N GLU A 255 3.29 -11.69 -32.48
CA GLU A 255 3.96 -12.63 -31.59
C GLU A 255 5.49 -12.65 -31.80
N ALA A 256 6.24 -12.88 -30.73
CA ALA A 256 7.67 -13.19 -30.80
C ALA A 256 8.07 -14.27 -29.80
N LYS A 257 9.05 -15.09 -30.15
CA LYS A 257 9.64 -16.07 -29.22
C LYS A 257 10.82 -15.45 -28.51
N ILE A 258 10.87 -15.64 -27.20
CA ILE A 258 11.95 -15.15 -26.34
C ILE A 258 12.71 -16.35 -25.75
N THR A 259 14.03 -16.21 -25.59
CA THR A 259 14.89 -17.20 -24.91
C THR A 259 14.30 -17.58 -23.55
N GLY A 260 14.36 -18.87 -23.19
CA GLY A 260 13.76 -19.39 -21.96
C GLY A 260 12.34 -19.95 -22.12
N GLY A 261 11.82 -20.04 -23.35
CA GLY A 261 10.51 -20.64 -23.63
C GLY A 261 9.34 -19.68 -23.44
N TYR A 262 9.60 -18.37 -23.40
CA TYR A 262 8.57 -17.34 -23.28
C TYR A 262 8.06 -16.88 -24.65
N LYS A 263 6.83 -16.37 -24.67
CA LYS A 263 6.18 -15.85 -25.86
C LYS A 263 5.62 -14.46 -25.59
N LEU A 264 6.04 -13.50 -26.40
CA LEU A 264 5.51 -12.14 -26.43
C LEU A 264 4.21 -12.11 -27.24
N TYR A 265 3.26 -11.32 -26.76
CA TYR A 265 2.09 -10.86 -27.47
C TYR A 265 1.97 -9.34 -27.39
N THR A 266 1.78 -8.69 -28.52
CA THR A 266 1.76 -7.23 -28.62
C THR A 266 0.90 -6.76 -29.79
N THR A 267 0.77 -5.44 -29.95
CA THR A 267 -0.19 -4.78 -30.83
C THR A 267 0.24 -4.78 -32.32
N PRO A 268 -0.70 -4.91 -33.28
CA PRO A 268 -0.42 -4.81 -34.71
C PRO A 268 -0.36 -3.35 -35.19
N LEU A 269 -0.25 -3.13 -36.51
CA LEU A 269 -0.29 -1.79 -37.10
C LEU A 269 -1.61 -1.05 -36.78
N PRO A 270 -1.58 0.28 -36.61
CA PRO A 270 -0.47 1.21 -36.84
C PRO A 270 0.44 1.41 -35.60
N SER A 271 0.47 0.48 -34.64
CA SER A 271 1.37 0.57 -33.47
C SER A 271 2.75 -0.07 -33.74
N SER A 272 3.69 0.07 -32.79
CA SER A 272 5.07 -0.43 -32.93
C SER A 272 5.30 -1.84 -32.37
N GLY A 273 4.25 -2.62 -32.10
CA GLY A 273 4.41 -4.00 -31.61
C GLY A 273 5.18 -4.92 -32.58
N ALA A 274 5.01 -4.76 -33.89
CA ALA A 274 5.81 -5.47 -34.91
C ALA A 274 7.31 -5.15 -34.82
N VAL A 275 7.65 -3.89 -34.52
CA VAL A 275 9.03 -3.44 -34.33
C VAL A 275 9.63 -4.06 -33.07
N LEU A 276 8.87 -4.09 -31.96
CA LEU A 276 9.29 -4.76 -30.73
C LEU A 276 9.51 -6.27 -30.94
N ALA A 277 8.58 -6.94 -31.61
CA ALA A 277 8.67 -8.36 -31.91
C ALA A 277 9.91 -8.67 -32.77
N PHE A 278 10.18 -7.85 -33.79
CA PHE A 278 11.37 -7.96 -34.61
C PHE A 278 12.66 -7.80 -33.81
N ILE A 279 12.75 -6.80 -32.92
CA ILE A 279 13.91 -6.59 -32.04
C ILE A 279 14.18 -7.86 -31.23
N LEU A 280 13.17 -8.42 -30.57
CA LEU A 280 13.34 -9.62 -29.75
C LEU A 280 13.66 -10.86 -30.60
N ASN A 281 13.06 -10.98 -31.78
CA ASN A 281 13.34 -12.08 -32.71
C ASN A 281 14.77 -12.04 -33.24
N VAL A 282 15.33 -10.86 -33.53
CA VAL A 282 16.73 -10.69 -33.94
C VAL A 282 17.66 -11.01 -32.77
N MET A 283 17.38 -10.46 -31.59
CA MET A 283 18.16 -10.70 -30.38
C MET A 283 18.16 -12.16 -29.93
N ASN A 284 17.15 -12.94 -30.30
CA ASN A 284 17.13 -14.38 -30.10
C ASN A 284 18.29 -15.03 -30.88
N GLY A 285 19.29 -15.55 -30.16
CA GLY A 285 20.53 -16.10 -30.73
C GLY A 285 21.73 -15.13 -30.73
N LEU A 286 21.58 -13.90 -30.23
CA LEU A 286 22.66 -12.91 -30.11
C LEU A 286 23.18 -12.72 -28.67
N TYR A 287 22.72 -13.53 -27.72
CA TYR A 287 23.19 -13.48 -26.34
C TYR A 287 24.69 -13.77 -26.22
N THR A 288 25.37 -13.03 -25.33
CA THR A 288 26.76 -13.24 -24.95
C THR A 288 26.98 -12.72 -23.52
N ASP A 289 27.85 -13.37 -22.76
CA ASP A 289 28.20 -12.94 -21.39
C ASP A 289 29.00 -11.62 -21.37
N ASN A 290 29.59 -11.24 -22.52
CA ASN A 290 30.24 -9.95 -22.65
C ASN A 290 29.19 -8.84 -22.81
N GLN A 291 28.85 -8.18 -21.70
CA GLN A 291 27.87 -7.09 -21.65
C GLN A 291 28.19 -5.94 -22.61
N ASP A 292 29.46 -5.63 -22.85
CA ASP A 292 29.85 -4.54 -23.74
C ASP A 292 29.41 -4.84 -25.19
N ILE A 293 29.73 -6.05 -25.67
CA ILE A 293 29.30 -6.57 -26.98
C ILE A 293 27.78 -6.70 -27.02
N TYR A 294 27.16 -7.22 -25.96
CA TYR A 294 25.73 -7.49 -25.96
C TYR A 294 24.90 -6.20 -26.12
N TRP A 295 25.25 -5.14 -25.39
CA TRP A 295 24.56 -3.84 -25.52
C TRP A 295 24.84 -3.16 -26.87
N HIS A 296 26.01 -3.37 -27.48
CA HIS A 296 26.26 -2.96 -28.86
C HIS A 296 25.32 -3.67 -29.86
N ARG A 297 25.19 -5.00 -29.77
CA ARG A 297 24.25 -5.78 -30.61
C ARG A 297 22.81 -5.32 -30.46
N VAL A 298 22.39 -4.99 -29.23
CA VAL A 298 21.06 -4.42 -28.95
C VAL A 298 20.87 -3.09 -29.70
N ILE A 299 21.86 -2.19 -29.66
CA ILE A 299 21.80 -0.91 -30.37
C ILE A 299 21.76 -1.10 -31.90
N GLU A 300 22.61 -1.99 -32.45
CA GLU A 300 22.56 -2.30 -33.90
C GLU A 300 21.20 -2.87 -34.32
N THR A 301 20.61 -3.70 -33.47
CA THR A 301 19.25 -4.22 -33.69
C THR A 301 18.22 -3.10 -33.71
N TYR A 302 18.33 -2.10 -32.81
CA TYR A 302 17.44 -0.93 -32.84
C TYR A 302 17.56 -0.17 -34.15
N LYS A 303 18.77 0.02 -34.67
CA LYS A 303 18.98 0.71 -35.96
C LYS A 303 18.28 -0.01 -37.11
N HIS A 304 18.43 -1.33 -37.21
CA HIS A 304 17.70 -2.12 -38.22
C HIS A 304 16.18 -2.05 -38.01
N ALA A 305 15.71 -2.11 -36.77
CA ALA A 305 14.28 -2.06 -36.47
C ALA A 305 13.65 -0.71 -36.84
N TYR A 306 14.28 0.41 -36.48
CA TYR A 306 13.79 1.74 -36.83
C TYR A 306 13.96 2.07 -38.30
N GLY A 307 14.93 1.45 -38.99
CA GLY A 307 15.03 1.56 -40.45
C GLY A 307 13.80 1.00 -41.14
N GLN A 308 13.36 -0.19 -40.72
CA GLN A 308 12.12 -0.80 -41.25
C GLN A 308 10.86 -0.05 -40.80
N ARG A 309 10.84 0.51 -39.58
CA ARG A 309 9.69 1.29 -39.06
C ARG A 309 9.26 2.41 -40.01
N THR A 310 10.21 3.01 -40.74
CA THR A 310 9.93 4.11 -41.68
C THR A 310 9.02 3.71 -42.84
N ASN A 311 8.85 2.41 -43.12
CA ASN A 311 7.98 1.90 -44.19
C ASN A 311 6.61 1.41 -43.66
N LEU A 312 6.29 1.67 -42.38
CA LEU A 312 5.04 1.26 -41.74
C LEU A 312 4.03 2.41 -41.67
N GLY A 313 2.76 2.05 -41.56
CA GLY A 313 1.63 2.97 -41.40
C GLY A 313 0.34 2.21 -41.14
N ASP A 314 -0.81 2.88 -41.29
CA ASP A 314 -2.12 2.25 -41.18
C ASP A 314 -2.47 1.48 -42.47
N LEU A 315 -2.13 0.19 -42.47
CA LEU A 315 -2.34 -0.72 -43.59
C LEU A 315 -3.79 -0.74 -44.10
N LYS A 316 -4.78 -0.61 -43.22
CA LYS A 316 -6.19 -0.75 -43.61
C LYS A 316 -6.72 0.46 -44.37
N ASN A 317 -6.18 1.63 -44.05
CA ASN A 317 -6.62 2.91 -44.59
C ASN A 317 -5.52 3.58 -45.43
N GLU A 318 -4.57 2.80 -45.96
CA GLU A 318 -3.53 3.29 -46.87
C GLU A 318 -4.00 3.16 -48.34
N PRO A 319 -4.32 4.28 -49.02
CA PRO A 319 -4.75 4.25 -50.42
C PRO A 319 -3.59 4.26 -51.42
N ASP A 320 -2.40 4.75 -51.06
CA ASP A 320 -1.33 5.03 -52.02
C ASP A 320 -0.47 3.77 -52.30
N ASP A 321 0.07 3.14 -51.24
CA ASP A 321 0.86 1.90 -51.36
C ASP A 321 0.70 0.97 -50.14
N PRO A 322 -0.45 0.28 -50.01
CA PRO A 322 -0.67 -0.67 -48.93
C PRO A 322 0.25 -1.90 -49.03
N LYS A 323 0.81 -2.18 -50.22
CA LYS A 323 1.68 -3.34 -50.44
C LYS A 323 3.02 -3.16 -49.73
N MET A 324 3.63 -1.97 -49.78
CA MET A 324 4.87 -1.68 -49.07
C MET A 324 4.73 -1.90 -47.55
N ILE A 325 3.64 -1.41 -46.96
CA ILE A 325 3.35 -1.57 -45.53
C ILE A 325 3.19 -3.06 -45.19
N LYS A 326 2.41 -3.79 -46.00
CA LYS A 326 2.17 -5.23 -45.81
C LYS A 326 3.46 -6.04 -45.90
N ASP A 327 4.24 -5.86 -46.95
CA ASP A 327 5.51 -6.58 -47.17
C ASP A 327 6.50 -6.31 -46.03
N THR A 328 6.57 -5.06 -45.54
CA THR A 328 7.42 -4.68 -44.41
C THR A 328 6.94 -5.34 -43.11
N PHE A 329 5.64 -5.31 -42.83
CA PHE A 329 5.06 -5.96 -41.66
C PHE A 329 5.33 -7.47 -41.64
N GLU A 330 5.11 -8.16 -42.77
CA GLU A 330 5.39 -9.59 -42.92
C GLU A 330 6.87 -9.93 -42.71
N ASN A 331 7.78 -9.06 -43.19
CA ASN A 331 9.21 -9.20 -42.93
C ASN A 331 9.55 -9.06 -41.44
N LEU A 332 9.01 -8.06 -40.74
CA LEU A 332 9.32 -7.82 -39.32
C LEU A 332 8.93 -8.99 -38.41
N ILE A 333 7.83 -9.68 -38.71
CA ILE A 333 7.39 -10.85 -37.95
C ILE A 333 8.02 -12.17 -38.43
N SER A 334 8.84 -12.14 -39.50
CA SER A 334 9.47 -13.31 -40.09
C SER A 334 10.77 -13.72 -39.38
N ALA A 335 10.83 -14.98 -38.96
CA ALA A 335 12.05 -15.57 -38.39
C ALA A 335 13.22 -15.62 -39.40
N GLN A 336 12.93 -15.78 -40.70
CA GLN A 336 13.94 -15.81 -41.76
C GLN A 336 14.55 -14.42 -41.96
N PHE A 337 13.73 -13.37 -41.91
CA PHE A 337 14.22 -12.01 -42.01
C PHE A 337 15.06 -11.64 -40.78
N ALA A 338 14.60 -11.99 -39.58
CA ALA A 338 15.40 -11.80 -38.36
C ALA A 338 16.77 -12.50 -38.42
N GLN A 339 16.85 -13.69 -39.02
CA GLN A 339 18.12 -14.39 -39.26
C GLN A 339 19.05 -13.62 -40.21
N LYS A 340 18.53 -13.11 -41.33
CA LYS A 340 19.32 -12.28 -42.26
C LYS A 340 19.90 -11.06 -41.56
N ILE A 341 19.12 -10.43 -40.67
CA ILE A 341 19.55 -9.24 -39.95
C ILE A 341 20.63 -9.58 -38.91
N ARG A 342 20.54 -10.74 -38.23
CA ARG A 342 21.63 -11.20 -37.35
C ARG A 342 22.97 -11.31 -38.07
N GLU A 343 22.98 -11.73 -39.33
CA GLU A 343 24.20 -11.87 -40.14
C GLU A 343 24.81 -10.52 -40.54
N LEU A 344 24.05 -9.43 -40.43
CA LEU A 344 24.52 -8.06 -40.69
C LEU A 344 25.10 -7.39 -39.43
N ILE A 345 24.82 -7.89 -38.23
CA ILE A 345 25.32 -7.30 -36.98
C ILE A 345 26.76 -7.77 -36.73
N ARG A 346 27.69 -6.81 -36.65
CA ARG A 346 29.11 -7.06 -36.38
C ARG A 346 29.43 -6.66 -34.94
N ASP A 347 30.33 -7.37 -34.26
CA ASP A 347 30.67 -7.05 -32.86
C ASP A 347 31.62 -5.86 -32.71
N ASN A 348 32.33 -5.47 -33.77
CA ASN A 348 33.46 -4.56 -33.67
C ASN A 348 33.30 -3.25 -34.46
N GLU A 349 32.14 -3.02 -35.09
CA GLU A 349 31.88 -1.81 -35.86
C GLU A 349 30.39 -1.48 -35.96
N THR A 350 30.08 -0.21 -36.24
CA THR A 350 28.74 0.27 -36.58
C THR A 350 28.81 1.07 -37.88
N PHE A 351 27.70 1.17 -38.60
CA PHE A 351 27.62 1.92 -39.85
C PHE A 351 26.93 3.27 -39.63
N THR A 352 27.36 4.31 -40.34
CA THR A 352 26.75 5.65 -40.30
C THR A 352 25.76 5.89 -41.44
N ASP A 353 25.74 5.02 -42.44
CA ASP A 353 24.78 5.07 -43.55
C ASP A 353 23.42 4.50 -43.12
N MET A 354 22.37 5.30 -43.20
CA MET A 354 21.00 4.88 -42.85
C MET A 354 20.44 3.83 -43.83
N LEU A 355 20.91 3.82 -45.09
CA LEU A 355 20.48 2.84 -46.10
C LEU A 355 20.92 1.43 -45.75
N TYR A 356 22.06 1.28 -45.07
CA TYR A 356 22.52 -0.01 -44.54
C TYR A 356 21.48 -0.67 -43.63
N TYR A 357 20.76 0.15 -42.87
CA TYR A 357 19.71 -0.30 -41.94
C TYR A 357 18.33 -0.42 -42.59
N GLY A 358 18.22 -0.11 -43.88
CA GLY A 358 16.99 -0.23 -44.67
C GLY A 358 16.01 0.95 -44.54
N ALA A 359 16.48 2.12 -44.12
CA ALA A 359 15.68 3.34 -44.10
C ALA A 359 15.71 4.06 -45.44
N ASN A 360 14.57 4.12 -46.12
CA ASN A 360 14.38 4.96 -47.30
C ASN A 360 13.71 6.30 -46.95
N PHE A 361 13.10 6.39 -45.76
CA PHE A 361 12.28 7.53 -45.32
C PHE A 361 12.56 7.91 -43.86
N THR A 362 11.97 9.01 -43.38
CA THR A 362 12.03 9.44 -41.97
C THR A 362 10.81 9.00 -41.18
N ASN A 363 10.98 8.93 -39.86
CA ASN A 363 9.88 8.82 -38.91
C ASN A 363 9.57 10.21 -38.32
N GLU A 364 8.31 10.44 -37.94
CA GLU A 364 7.95 11.53 -37.02
C GLU A 364 8.22 11.12 -35.57
N GLU A 365 8.49 12.12 -34.72
CA GLU A 365 8.64 11.93 -33.28
C GLU A 365 7.28 12.12 -32.59
N ASP A 366 6.73 11.05 -32.04
CA ASP A 366 5.59 11.13 -31.14
C ASP A 366 6.05 11.44 -29.70
N SER A 367 5.19 12.02 -28.87
CA SER A 367 5.49 12.25 -27.45
C SER A 367 4.27 12.09 -26.52
N GLY A 368 4.36 12.61 -25.28
CA GLY A 368 3.35 12.53 -24.20
C GLY A 368 2.44 11.29 -24.14
N THR A 369 2.68 10.40 -23.17
CA THR A 369 1.99 9.10 -23.11
C THR A 369 1.86 8.66 -21.66
N ALA A 370 0.93 7.78 -21.35
CA ALA A 370 0.91 7.01 -20.11
C ALA A 370 0.63 5.53 -20.41
N ASN A 371 1.24 4.64 -19.64
CA ASN A 371 0.98 3.20 -19.73
C ASN A 371 0.49 2.65 -18.40
N MET A 372 -0.45 1.71 -18.45
CA MET A 372 -0.92 0.99 -17.28
C MET A 372 -1.08 -0.49 -17.59
N ALA A 373 -1.05 -1.32 -16.55
CA ALA A 373 -1.28 -2.74 -16.69
C ALA A 373 -2.10 -3.28 -15.52
N VAL A 374 -2.95 -4.25 -15.82
CA VAL A 374 -3.74 -5.02 -14.86
C VAL A 374 -3.49 -6.51 -15.09
N LEU A 375 -3.14 -7.21 -14.02
CA LEU A 375 -3.27 -8.65 -13.92
C LEU A 375 -4.41 -8.95 -12.95
N ALA A 376 -5.50 -9.54 -13.43
CA ALA A 376 -6.58 -9.99 -12.56
C ALA A 376 -6.24 -11.33 -11.90
N PRO A 377 -6.82 -11.64 -10.72
CA PRO A 377 -6.50 -12.87 -10.00
C PRO A 377 -6.95 -14.17 -10.68
N ASN A 378 -7.75 -14.10 -11.75
CA ASN A 378 -8.07 -15.27 -12.58
C ASN A 378 -7.05 -15.48 -13.71
N GLY A 379 -5.96 -14.70 -13.74
CA GLY A 379 -4.93 -14.74 -14.76
C GLY A 379 -5.25 -13.95 -16.02
N ASP A 380 -6.46 -13.39 -16.14
CA ASP A 380 -6.78 -12.44 -17.21
C ASP A 380 -5.92 -11.19 -17.03
N ALA A 381 -5.46 -10.60 -18.13
CA ALA A 381 -4.60 -9.44 -18.09
C ALA A 381 -4.96 -8.45 -19.18
N ILE A 382 -4.64 -7.18 -18.94
CA ILE A 382 -4.69 -6.13 -19.94
C ILE A 382 -3.54 -5.17 -19.71
N THR A 383 -2.91 -4.73 -20.78
CA THR A 383 -1.89 -3.68 -20.79
C THR A 383 -2.32 -2.64 -21.81
N VAL A 384 -2.28 -1.36 -21.40
CA VAL A 384 -2.85 -0.26 -22.17
C VAL A 384 -1.86 0.89 -22.20
N THR A 385 -1.60 1.40 -23.40
CA THR A 385 -0.88 2.66 -23.60
C THR A 385 -1.85 3.69 -24.17
N SER A 386 -1.97 4.83 -23.49
CA SER A 386 -2.91 5.93 -23.79
C SER A 386 -2.14 7.24 -24.00
N THR A 387 -2.65 8.11 -24.87
CA THR A 387 -1.95 9.35 -25.23
C THR A 387 -2.90 10.43 -25.73
N ILE A 388 -2.45 11.69 -25.65
CA ILE A 388 -2.99 12.85 -26.38
C ILE A 388 -1.89 13.47 -27.27
N ASN A 389 -0.88 12.67 -27.64
CA ASN A 389 0.42 13.03 -28.16
C ASN A 389 1.19 14.01 -27.27
N ASN A 390 1.53 15.22 -27.72
CA ASN A 390 2.47 16.08 -27.00
C ASN A 390 1.95 16.54 -25.63
N TYR A 391 2.80 17.18 -24.81
CA TYR A 391 2.33 17.66 -23.49
C TYR A 391 1.11 18.58 -23.62
N PHE A 392 -0.03 18.19 -23.06
CA PHE A 392 -1.32 18.88 -23.23
C PHE A 392 -1.84 18.91 -24.68
N GLY A 393 -1.45 17.94 -25.51
CA GLY A 393 -1.88 17.70 -26.89
C GLY A 393 -1.77 18.93 -27.78
N ALA A 394 -2.84 19.29 -28.47
CA ALA A 394 -2.95 20.48 -29.31
C ALA A 394 -2.80 21.82 -28.58
N LYS A 395 -2.51 21.79 -27.28
CA LYS A 395 -2.35 22.94 -26.38
C LYS A 395 -3.63 23.75 -26.23
N VAL A 396 -4.77 23.17 -26.60
CA VAL A 396 -6.12 23.74 -26.49
C VAL A 396 -7.06 22.79 -25.75
N ARG A 397 -8.09 23.34 -25.11
CA ARG A 397 -9.13 22.59 -24.39
C ARG A 397 -10.50 23.06 -24.87
N SER A 398 -11.45 22.14 -25.01
CA SER A 398 -12.87 22.52 -25.15
C SER A 398 -13.34 23.17 -23.85
N SER A 399 -13.66 24.47 -23.90
CA SER A 399 -14.12 25.26 -22.76
C SER A 399 -15.41 24.71 -22.17
N SER A 400 -16.30 24.21 -23.03
CA SER A 400 -17.63 23.73 -22.65
C SER A 400 -17.63 22.31 -22.05
N THR A 401 -16.66 21.46 -22.42
CA THR A 401 -16.59 20.06 -21.96
C THR A 401 -15.44 19.77 -20.98
N GLY A 402 -14.42 20.63 -20.90
CA GLY A 402 -13.25 20.33 -20.05
C GLY A 402 -12.23 19.37 -20.67
N ILE A 403 -12.47 18.89 -21.89
CA ILE A 403 -11.62 17.93 -22.60
C ILE A 403 -10.41 18.63 -23.20
N ILE A 404 -9.21 18.17 -22.84
CA ILE A 404 -7.96 18.57 -23.50
C ILE A 404 -7.85 17.78 -24.80
N LEU A 405 -7.55 18.47 -25.89
CA LEU A 405 -7.57 17.88 -27.23
C LEU A 405 -6.19 17.34 -27.63
N ASN A 406 -6.16 16.14 -28.22
CA ASN A 406 -4.93 15.56 -28.79
C ASN A 406 -4.37 16.43 -29.94
N ASP A 407 -3.08 16.29 -30.22
CA ASP A 407 -2.46 16.71 -31.48
C ASP A 407 -1.99 15.51 -32.30
N GLU A 408 -2.80 14.46 -32.42
CA GLU A 408 -2.37 13.23 -33.08
C GLU A 408 -2.13 13.38 -34.58
N MET A 409 -2.64 14.45 -35.21
CA MET A 409 -2.32 14.72 -36.62
C MET A 409 -0.84 15.07 -36.83
N ASP A 410 -0.11 15.45 -35.77
CA ASP A 410 1.35 15.70 -35.76
C ASP A 410 2.15 14.41 -36.03
N ASP A 411 1.61 13.25 -35.70
CA ASP A 411 2.27 11.96 -35.90
C ASP A 411 2.24 11.50 -37.37
N PHE A 412 1.54 12.19 -38.27
CA PHE A 412 1.58 11.92 -39.70
C PHE A 412 2.76 12.63 -40.38
N SER A 413 3.35 11.97 -41.35
CA SER A 413 4.36 12.56 -42.22
C SER A 413 3.75 13.62 -43.15
N THR A 414 4.50 14.70 -43.39
CA THR A 414 4.12 15.77 -44.31
C THR A 414 4.90 15.67 -45.63
N PRO A 415 4.24 15.64 -46.80
CA PRO A 415 4.91 15.57 -48.10
C PRO A 415 5.89 16.72 -48.33
N GLY A 416 7.00 16.43 -48.99
CA GLY A 416 8.01 17.43 -49.34
C GLY A 416 8.90 17.88 -48.18
N VAL A 417 8.63 17.45 -46.94
CA VAL A 417 9.54 17.62 -45.82
C VAL A 417 10.71 16.64 -45.95
N VAL A 418 11.91 17.18 -45.85
CA VAL A 418 13.17 16.43 -45.80
C VAL A 418 13.85 16.82 -44.50
N ASN A 419 14.23 15.84 -43.68
CA ASN A 419 14.88 16.15 -42.41
C ASN A 419 16.28 16.74 -42.63
N SER A 420 16.92 17.19 -41.53
CA SER A 420 18.27 17.76 -41.54
C SER A 420 19.38 16.83 -42.07
N PHE A 421 19.06 15.55 -42.31
CA PHE A 421 19.98 14.52 -42.83
C PHE A 421 19.68 14.13 -44.28
N GLY A 422 18.79 14.85 -44.97
CA GLY A 422 18.50 14.62 -46.39
C GLY A 422 17.56 13.46 -46.68
N VAL A 423 16.88 12.91 -45.66
CA VAL A 423 15.95 11.77 -45.82
C VAL A 423 14.51 12.30 -45.91
N PRO A 424 13.71 11.86 -46.91
CA PRO A 424 12.34 12.34 -47.13
C PRO A 424 11.33 11.74 -46.16
N ALA A 425 10.23 12.47 -45.90
CA ALA A 425 9.10 12.02 -45.10
C ALA A 425 8.43 10.75 -45.65
N SER A 426 7.97 9.85 -44.76
CA SER A 426 7.44 8.54 -45.13
C SER A 426 6.07 8.61 -45.83
N PRO A 427 5.95 8.12 -47.07
CA PRO A 427 4.66 8.03 -47.74
C PRO A 427 3.66 7.11 -47.06
N ALA A 428 4.14 6.04 -46.41
CA ALA A 428 3.31 5.09 -45.67
C ALA A 428 2.51 5.75 -44.54
N ASN A 429 2.95 6.91 -44.07
CA ASN A 429 2.36 7.62 -42.96
C ASN A 429 1.90 9.03 -43.35
N TYR A 430 1.57 9.27 -44.63
CA TYR A 430 0.89 10.52 -45.02
C TYR A 430 -0.56 10.57 -44.56
N ILE A 431 -1.08 11.78 -44.39
CA ILE A 431 -2.46 12.06 -43.96
C ILE A 431 -3.46 11.68 -45.06
N HIS A 432 -4.44 10.87 -44.70
CA HIS A 432 -5.62 10.58 -45.52
C HIS A 432 -6.88 10.53 -44.64
N PRO A 433 -8.06 10.94 -45.14
CA PRO A 433 -9.33 10.82 -44.40
C PRO A 433 -9.54 9.44 -43.79
N GLY A 434 -9.87 9.38 -42.49
CA GLY A 434 -10.14 8.13 -41.77
C GLY A 434 -8.90 7.29 -41.42
N LYS A 435 -7.71 7.64 -41.93
CA LYS A 435 -6.46 6.97 -41.60
C LYS A 435 -6.03 7.27 -40.18
N ARG A 436 -5.32 6.34 -39.54
CA ARG A 436 -4.73 6.54 -38.21
C ARG A 436 -3.21 6.74 -38.30
N PRO A 437 -2.62 7.63 -37.49
CA PRO A 437 -1.18 7.87 -37.52
C PRO A 437 -0.40 6.71 -36.89
N LEU A 438 0.79 6.44 -37.44
CA LEU A 438 1.76 5.48 -36.89
C LEU A 438 2.13 5.85 -35.44
N SER A 439 2.22 4.86 -34.57
CA SER A 439 2.48 5.05 -33.14
C SER A 439 3.67 4.24 -32.65
N SER A 440 4.40 4.77 -31.67
CA SER A 440 5.45 4.07 -30.92
C SER A 440 4.92 3.18 -29.78
N MET A 441 3.61 3.21 -29.51
CA MET A 441 3.00 2.39 -28.47
C MET A 441 3.13 0.89 -28.78
N CYS A 442 3.43 0.08 -27.74
CA CYS A 442 3.54 -1.37 -27.84
C CYS A 442 3.22 -2.08 -26.51
N PRO A 443 2.02 -1.89 -25.93
CA PRO A 443 1.66 -2.52 -24.66
C PRO A 443 1.65 -4.04 -24.80
N SER A 444 2.45 -4.73 -23.99
CA SER A 444 2.88 -6.10 -24.24
C SER A 444 2.63 -7.06 -23.08
N ILE A 445 2.25 -8.30 -23.43
CA ILE A 445 2.03 -9.41 -22.51
C ILE A 445 3.00 -10.53 -22.86
N ILE A 446 3.78 -11.01 -21.89
CA ILE A 446 4.68 -12.15 -22.06
C ILE A 446 4.13 -13.33 -21.26
N LEU A 447 3.96 -14.47 -21.93
CA LEU A 447 3.53 -15.74 -21.33
C LEU A 447 4.65 -16.78 -21.31
N ASP A 448 4.61 -17.71 -20.36
CA ASP A 448 5.40 -18.94 -20.42
C ASP A 448 4.73 -20.06 -21.25
N GLY A 449 5.40 -21.20 -21.36
CA GLY A 449 4.90 -22.37 -22.10
C GLY A 449 3.59 -22.96 -21.58
N ASP A 450 3.20 -22.65 -20.34
CA ASP A 450 1.93 -23.09 -19.75
C ASP A 450 0.79 -22.06 -19.96
N GLY A 451 1.11 -20.90 -20.55
CA GLY A 451 0.20 -19.79 -20.74
C GLY A 451 0.03 -18.92 -19.50
N ASN A 452 0.97 -18.94 -18.55
CA ASN A 452 0.95 -18.06 -17.40
C ASN A 452 1.65 -16.74 -17.72
N VAL A 453 1.11 -15.63 -17.22
CA VAL A 453 1.73 -14.31 -17.41
C VAL A 453 3.06 -14.29 -16.66
N ARG A 454 4.11 -13.83 -17.35
CA ARG A 454 5.47 -13.66 -16.80
C ARG A 454 5.87 -12.21 -16.66
N LEU A 455 5.43 -11.38 -17.59
CA LEU A 455 5.65 -9.95 -17.58
C LEU A 455 4.52 -9.25 -18.33
N LEU A 456 3.89 -8.27 -17.70
CA LEU A 456 3.13 -7.23 -18.38
C LEU A 456 4.02 -6.00 -18.43
N VAL A 457 4.16 -5.37 -19.60
CA VAL A 457 5.05 -4.21 -19.73
C VAL A 457 4.57 -3.28 -20.82
N GLY A 458 4.71 -1.99 -20.56
CA GLY A 458 4.60 -0.93 -21.55
C GLY A 458 5.31 0.30 -21.03
N ALA A 459 5.37 1.34 -21.86
CA ALA A 459 6.09 2.55 -21.52
C ALA A 459 5.44 3.78 -22.12
N ALA A 460 5.87 4.93 -21.62
CA ALA A 460 5.59 6.24 -22.15
C ALA A 460 6.88 6.97 -22.52
N GLY A 461 6.87 7.76 -23.58
CA GLY A 461 8.07 8.50 -24.03
C GLY A 461 8.31 8.48 -25.54
N GLY A 462 7.23 8.47 -26.33
CA GLY A 462 7.32 8.56 -27.78
C GLY A 462 8.12 7.42 -28.41
N THR A 463 8.96 7.77 -29.38
CA THR A 463 9.86 6.86 -30.07
C THR A 463 10.76 6.03 -29.14
N LYS A 464 10.98 6.45 -27.89
CA LYS A 464 11.80 5.71 -26.92
C LYS A 464 11.06 4.50 -26.32
N ILE A 465 9.73 4.44 -26.44
CA ILE A 465 8.86 3.38 -25.88
C ILE A 465 9.34 2.00 -26.30
N THR A 466 9.42 1.73 -27.61
CA THR A 466 9.77 0.40 -28.16
C THR A 466 11.10 -0.09 -27.61
N THR A 467 12.13 0.77 -27.62
CA THR A 467 13.45 0.41 -27.09
C THR A 467 13.45 0.20 -25.58
N ALA A 468 12.74 1.03 -24.82
CA ALA A 468 12.68 0.90 -23.36
C ALA A 468 11.98 -0.40 -22.94
N VAL A 469 10.88 -0.76 -23.62
CA VAL A 469 10.17 -2.03 -23.41
C VAL A 469 11.08 -3.21 -23.76
N ALA A 470 11.78 -3.18 -24.89
CA ALA A 470 12.73 -4.22 -25.26
C ALA A 470 13.85 -4.40 -24.22
N GLN A 471 14.44 -3.29 -23.74
CA GLN A 471 15.49 -3.35 -22.70
C GLN A 471 14.98 -3.99 -21.41
N THR A 472 13.79 -3.61 -20.94
CA THR A 472 13.24 -4.18 -19.71
C THR A 472 12.91 -5.66 -19.86
N ILE A 473 12.40 -6.10 -21.02
CA ILE A 473 12.19 -7.52 -21.31
C ILE A 473 13.53 -8.29 -21.26
N ILE A 474 14.56 -7.77 -21.94
CA ILE A 474 15.90 -8.37 -21.95
C ILE A 474 16.48 -8.45 -20.53
N LYS A 475 16.48 -7.34 -19.79
CA LYS A 475 17.01 -7.27 -18.43
C LYS A 475 16.30 -8.24 -17.48
N TYR A 476 14.96 -8.23 -17.50
CA TYR A 476 14.17 -9.02 -16.57
C TYR A 476 14.18 -10.53 -16.87
N LEU A 477 14.00 -10.91 -18.14
CA LEU A 477 13.82 -12.32 -18.53
C LEU A 477 15.11 -13.00 -18.99
N ILE A 478 16.03 -12.26 -19.63
CA ILE A 478 17.28 -12.82 -20.20
C ILE A 478 18.45 -12.62 -19.24
N LEU A 479 18.63 -11.41 -18.70
CA LEU A 479 19.72 -11.11 -17.75
C LEU A 479 19.35 -11.44 -16.30
N ASN A 480 18.11 -11.85 -16.04
CA ASN A 480 17.59 -12.23 -14.73
C ASN A 480 17.71 -11.12 -13.66
N GLU A 481 17.73 -9.85 -14.06
CA GLU A 481 17.71 -8.70 -13.16
C GLU A 481 16.33 -8.52 -12.49
N SER A 482 16.30 -8.06 -11.23
CA SER A 482 15.02 -7.77 -10.57
C SER A 482 14.19 -6.76 -11.37
N LEU A 483 12.85 -6.79 -11.24
CA LEU A 483 12.01 -5.85 -11.99
C LEU A 483 12.34 -4.39 -11.64
N HIS A 484 12.68 -4.14 -10.38
CA HIS A 484 13.16 -2.84 -9.92
C HIS A 484 14.40 -2.36 -10.70
N GLN A 485 15.41 -3.22 -10.86
CA GLN A 485 16.63 -2.91 -11.63
C GLN A 485 16.32 -2.76 -13.12
N ALA A 486 15.60 -3.72 -13.69
CA ALA A 486 15.23 -3.73 -15.11
C ALA A 486 14.46 -2.48 -15.55
N VAL A 487 13.69 -1.88 -14.64
CA VAL A 487 13.00 -0.61 -14.85
C VAL A 487 13.91 0.59 -14.53
N ASN A 488 14.64 0.64 -13.42
CA ASN A 488 15.31 1.89 -12.99
C ASN A 488 16.74 2.10 -13.49
N ASP A 489 17.42 1.07 -13.97
CA ASP A 489 18.80 1.17 -14.44
C ASP A 489 18.94 2.08 -15.67
N GLY A 490 20.19 2.45 -15.99
CA GLY A 490 20.48 3.31 -17.13
C GLY A 490 19.97 2.73 -18.45
N ARG A 491 19.38 3.59 -19.28
CA ARG A 491 18.85 3.23 -20.60
C ARG A 491 19.73 3.70 -21.73
N LEU A 492 19.64 2.97 -22.83
CA LEU A 492 20.27 3.27 -24.10
C LEU A 492 19.18 3.30 -25.18
N HIS A 493 19.24 4.25 -26.09
CA HIS A 493 18.26 4.39 -27.16
C HIS A 493 18.94 4.77 -28.48
N HIS A 494 18.39 4.26 -29.57
CA HIS A 494 18.73 4.67 -30.92
C HIS A 494 17.48 4.49 -31.80
N GLN A 495 17.05 5.54 -32.48
CA GLN A 495 15.88 5.54 -33.39
C GLN A 495 16.28 5.73 -34.86
N LEU A 496 17.52 5.40 -35.17
CA LEU A 496 18.21 5.55 -36.45
C LEU A 496 18.56 7.00 -36.81
N ALA A 497 17.65 7.96 -36.68
CA ALA A 497 17.92 9.37 -36.95
C ALA A 497 17.64 10.25 -35.71
N PRO A 498 18.62 11.04 -35.21
CA PRO A 498 20.02 11.12 -35.66
C PRO A 498 20.82 9.83 -35.41
N MET A 499 21.96 9.67 -36.10
CA MET A 499 22.88 8.52 -35.93
C MET A 499 23.70 8.62 -34.64
N LYS A 500 23.01 8.68 -33.50
CA LYS A 500 23.59 8.82 -32.17
C LYS A 500 22.88 7.91 -31.17
N VAL A 501 23.67 7.30 -30.29
CA VAL A 501 23.15 6.58 -29.14
C VAL A 501 22.88 7.57 -28.01
N ILE A 502 21.61 7.69 -27.63
CA ILE A 502 21.21 8.50 -26.48
C ILE A 502 21.24 7.61 -25.24
N ILE A 503 21.95 8.04 -24.20
CA ILE A 503 22.14 7.27 -22.97
C ILE A 503 21.75 8.08 -21.73
N GLU A 504 21.40 7.39 -20.65
CA GLU A 504 21.30 8.01 -19.33
C GLU A 504 22.62 7.94 -18.57
N SER A 505 22.81 8.86 -17.60
CA SER A 505 24.03 8.94 -16.77
C SER A 505 24.33 7.65 -15.99
N LYS A 506 23.31 6.82 -15.73
CA LYS A 506 23.45 5.53 -15.03
C LYS A 506 24.02 4.40 -15.89
N VAL A 507 24.20 4.58 -17.20
CA VAL A 507 24.81 3.57 -18.06
C VAL A 507 26.30 3.42 -17.69
N PRO A 508 26.80 2.20 -17.42
CA PRO A 508 28.20 1.99 -17.05
C PRO A 508 29.20 2.56 -18.06
N ASP A 509 30.18 3.33 -17.57
CA ASP A 509 31.24 3.94 -18.39
C ASP A 509 31.98 2.96 -19.30
N LYS A 510 32.10 1.70 -18.85
CA LYS A 510 32.74 0.63 -19.63
C LYS A 510 31.98 0.36 -20.93
N ILE A 511 30.65 0.27 -20.86
CA ILE A 511 29.78 0.10 -22.02
C ILE A 511 29.88 1.33 -22.91
N VAL A 512 29.85 2.54 -22.34
CA VAL A 512 29.99 3.80 -23.11
C VAL A 512 31.30 3.87 -23.87
N LYS A 513 32.42 3.52 -23.22
CA LYS A 513 33.76 3.48 -23.85
C LYS A 513 33.80 2.45 -24.98
N TYR A 514 33.20 1.28 -24.76
CA TYR A 514 33.14 0.25 -25.78
C TYR A 514 32.32 0.70 -27.00
N LEU A 515 31.11 1.24 -26.79
CA LEU A 515 30.26 1.79 -27.86
C LEU A 515 31.03 2.81 -28.70
N LYS A 516 31.74 3.75 -28.06
CA LYS A 516 32.60 4.72 -28.76
C LYS A 516 33.75 4.04 -29.51
N SER A 517 34.37 3.01 -28.95
CA SER A 517 35.50 2.30 -29.58
C SER A 517 35.12 1.54 -30.86
N VAL A 518 33.85 1.12 -30.97
CA VAL A 518 33.30 0.45 -32.16
C VAL A 518 32.56 1.41 -33.10
N GLY A 519 32.70 2.73 -32.88
CA GLY A 519 32.28 3.78 -33.81
C GLY A 519 30.96 4.49 -33.51
N HIS A 520 30.27 4.20 -32.39
CA HIS A 520 29.05 4.91 -32.02
C HIS A 520 29.34 6.33 -31.54
N GLU A 521 28.61 7.31 -32.07
CA GLU A 521 28.48 8.61 -31.42
C GLU A 521 27.51 8.47 -30.24
N VAL A 522 27.91 8.94 -29.06
CA VAL A 522 27.13 8.76 -27.82
C VAL A 522 26.84 10.10 -27.19
N GLU A 523 25.56 10.36 -26.90
CA GLU A 523 25.06 11.55 -26.26
C GLU A 523 24.38 11.20 -24.93
N THR A 524 24.75 11.90 -23.85
CA THR A 524 24.14 11.70 -22.54
C THR A 524 22.94 12.63 -22.38
N SER A 525 21.77 12.06 -22.16
CA SER A 525 20.54 12.79 -21.85
C SER A 525 20.71 13.55 -20.52
N PRO A 526 20.34 14.84 -20.44
CA PRO A 526 20.43 15.59 -19.19
C PRO A 526 19.55 14.95 -18.10
N GLU A 527 20.03 14.96 -16.86
CA GLU A 527 19.29 14.39 -15.74
C GLU A 527 17.95 15.10 -15.52
N GLY A 528 16.89 14.32 -15.24
CA GLY A 528 15.56 14.86 -14.96
C GLY A 528 14.72 15.24 -16.19
N THR A 529 15.20 15.04 -17.41
CA THR A 529 14.44 15.32 -18.65
C THR A 529 13.42 14.24 -19.03
N GLY A 530 13.45 13.09 -18.36
CA GLY A 530 12.53 11.97 -18.59
C GLY A 530 12.81 11.25 -19.91
N PHE A 531 13.54 10.13 -19.86
CA PHE A 531 13.90 9.35 -21.05
C PHE A 531 12.70 8.60 -21.63
N ALA A 532 12.24 7.57 -20.91
CA ALA A 532 10.96 6.90 -21.08
C ALA A 532 10.50 6.50 -19.67
N ALA A 533 9.22 6.25 -19.45
CA ALA A 533 8.68 5.83 -18.18
C ALA A 533 7.91 4.51 -18.35
N LEU A 534 8.41 3.46 -17.71
CA LEU A 534 7.78 2.14 -17.77
C LEU A 534 6.76 1.94 -16.66
N THR A 535 5.75 1.15 -16.97
CA THR A 535 4.96 0.44 -15.98
C THR A 535 4.97 -1.04 -16.31
N ALA A 536 5.21 -1.88 -15.30
CA ALA A 536 5.35 -3.31 -15.50
C ALA A 536 4.78 -4.11 -14.32
N ILE A 537 4.35 -5.35 -14.59
CA ILE A 537 3.99 -6.35 -13.58
C ILE A 537 4.79 -7.61 -13.88
N GLY A 538 5.75 -7.92 -13.02
CA GLY A 538 6.60 -9.12 -13.13
C GLY A 538 6.07 -10.29 -12.32
N MET A 539 6.32 -11.52 -12.78
CA MET A 539 5.90 -12.77 -12.11
C MET A 539 7.09 -13.73 -11.94
N ARG A 540 7.93 -13.48 -10.93
CA ARG A 540 8.97 -14.39 -10.45
C ARG A 540 8.47 -15.42 -9.43
N SER A 541 7.50 -15.03 -8.63
CA SER A 541 6.83 -15.89 -7.64
C SER A 541 5.32 -16.00 -7.95
N SER A 542 4.55 -16.58 -7.04
CA SER A 542 3.08 -16.58 -7.12
C SER A 542 2.43 -15.21 -6.87
N ILE A 543 3.20 -14.23 -6.36
CA ILE A 543 2.75 -12.86 -6.12
C ILE A 543 3.26 -11.95 -7.25
N PRO A 544 2.38 -11.15 -7.87
CA PRO A 544 2.77 -10.16 -8.86
C PRO A 544 3.60 -9.04 -8.23
N GLU A 545 4.63 -8.61 -8.95
CA GLU A 545 5.50 -7.48 -8.63
C GLU A 545 5.12 -6.30 -9.55
N PRO A 546 4.10 -5.47 -9.23
CA PRO A 546 3.85 -4.25 -9.98
C PRO A 546 4.94 -3.22 -9.69
N TYR A 547 5.41 -2.52 -10.72
CA TYR A 547 6.44 -1.51 -10.61
C TYR A 547 6.26 -0.40 -11.64
N TYR A 548 6.27 0.85 -11.19
CA TYR A 548 6.33 2.03 -12.05
C TYR A 548 7.73 2.65 -11.99
N ASP A 549 8.15 3.27 -13.09
CA ASP A 549 9.46 3.93 -13.19
C ASP A 549 9.57 5.15 -12.29
N SER A 550 10.60 5.18 -11.45
CA SER A 550 10.89 6.28 -10.52
C SER A 550 11.14 7.65 -11.19
N ARG A 551 11.37 7.70 -12.50
CA ARG A 551 11.44 8.94 -13.28
C ARG A 551 10.11 9.67 -13.41
N ARG A 552 9.00 8.96 -13.19
CA ARG A 552 7.66 9.54 -13.04
C ARG A 552 7.08 9.16 -11.69
N VAL A 553 6.08 9.91 -11.27
CA VAL A 553 5.24 9.47 -10.15
C VAL A 553 4.30 8.39 -10.70
N GLY A 554 3.89 7.46 -9.86
CA GLY A 554 2.95 6.41 -10.20
C GLY A 554 2.31 5.82 -8.95
N SER A 555 1.46 4.83 -9.13
CA SER A 555 0.94 4.01 -8.04
C SER A 555 0.90 2.55 -8.44
N THR A 556 0.96 1.68 -7.43
CA THR A 556 0.80 0.24 -7.59
C THR A 556 -0.22 -0.25 -6.59
N ALA A 557 -0.94 -1.30 -6.95
CA ALA A 557 -1.83 -2.00 -6.05
C ALA A 557 -1.67 -3.50 -6.28
N VAL A 558 -1.46 -4.26 -5.21
CA VAL A 558 -1.56 -5.72 -5.23
C VAL A 558 -2.82 -6.08 -4.48
N LEU A 559 -3.57 -7.03 -5.02
CA LEU A 559 -4.78 -7.54 -4.38
C LEU A 559 -4.75 -9.05 -4.37
N LYS A 560 -5.41 -9.61 -3.37
CA LYS A 560 -5.70 -11.03 -3.33
C LYS A 560 -7.11 -11.26 -3.83
N LYS A 561 -7.30 -12.27 -4.68
CA LYS A 561 -8.59 -12.85 -5.05
C LYS A 561 -9.39 -13.04 -3.76
N LYS A 562 -10.42 -12.21 -3.55
CA LYS A 562 -11.46 -12.53 -2.59
C LYS A 562 -11.95 -13.93 -2.98
N ARG A 563 -11.84 -14.92 -2.08
CA ARG A 563 -12.47 -16.23 -2.33
C ARG A 563 -13.92 -15.93 -2.68
N GLY A 564 -14.30 -16.27 -3.92
CA GLY A 564 -15.49 -15.69 -4.54
C GLY A 564 -16.72 -15.76 -3.64
N THR A 565 -17.49 -14.69 -3.67
CA THR A 565 -18.93 -14.78 -3.44
C THR A 565 -19.46 -15.84 -4.40
N VAL A 566 -19.71 -17.02 -3.88
CA VAL A 566 -20.70 -17.92 -4.46
C VAL A 566 -21.96 -17.07 -4.65
N SER A 567 -22.71 -17.32 -5.72
CA SER A 567 -24.17 -17.28 -5.65
C SER A 567 -24.62 -17.58 -4.21
N LEU A 568 -25.63 -16.90 -3.69
CA LEU A 568 -26.27 -17.21 -2.41
C LEU A 568 -26.78 -18.66 -2.39
N GLN A 569 -25.85 -19.60 -2.26
CA GLN A 569 -25.96 -21.05 -2.25
C GLN A 569 -24.60 -21.62 -1.81
N LYS A 570 -24.30 -21.37 -0.53
CA LYS A 570 -23.47 -22.19 0.38
C LYS A 570 -22.07 -22.60 -0.09
N MET A 571 -21.06 -21.79 0.26
CA MET A 571 -19.74 -22.28 0.71
C MET A 571 -19.42 -21.65 2.07
N PRO A 572 -18.65 -22.33 2.95
CA PRO A 572 -18.82 -22.23 4.40
C PRO A 572 -18.27 -20.94 4.99
N ASN A 573 -19.18 -20.19 5.64
CA ASN A 573 -19.02 -19.14 6.65
C ASN A 573 -17.57 -18.72 6.95
N PHE A 574 -17.11 -17.60 6.39
CA PHE A 574 -15.98 -16.89 6.98
C PHE A 574 -16.46 -16.33 8.33
N VAL A 575 -15.77 -16.73 9.38
CA VAL A 575 -16.10 -16.37 10.75
C VAL A 575 -15.18 -15.20 11.12
N GLY A 576 -15.72 -14.07 11.57
CA GLY A 576 -14.92 -13.00 12.20
C GLY A 576 -14.59 -13.38 13.65
N ALA A 577 -13.80 -12.58 14.35
CA ALA A 577 -13.53 -12.80 15.75
C ALA A 577 -13.22 -11.52 16.53
N ILE A 578 -13.62 -11.49 17.79
CA ILE A 578 -13.26 -10.42 18.74
C ILE A 578 -12.74 -11.08 20.01
N VAL A 579 -11.65 -10.54 20.56
CA VAL A 579 -11.04 -10.99 21.79
C VAL A 579 -10.76 -9.78 22.68
N SER A 580 -11.43 -9.73 23.81
CA SER A 580 -11.29 -8.68 24.82
C SER A 580 -10.96 -9.30 26.18
N ASN A 581 -10.41 -8.51 27.09
CA ASN A 581 -10.11 -8.94 28.46
C ASN A 581 -11.27 -8.70 29.43
N GLY A 582 -12.29 -7.95 29.02
CA GLY A 582 -13.49 -7.70 29.79
C GLY A 582 -14.68 -8.57 29.39
N LEU A 583 -15.41 -9.09 30.39
CA LEU A 583 -16.50 -10.05 30.20
C LEU A 583 -17.68 -9.35 29.53
N GLY A 584 -18.13 -9.88 28.40
CA GLY A 584 -19.27 -9.35 27.64
C GLY A 584 -18.96 -8.13 26.76
N CYS A 585 -17.75 -7.58 26.79
CA CYS A 585 -17.41 -6.46 25.90
C CYS A 585 -17.15 -6.87 24.46
N ALA A 586 -16.71 -8.12 24.21
CA ALA A 586 -16.66 -8.64 22.85
C ALA A 586 -18.07 -8.76 22.25
N ASP A 587 -19.11 -8.99 23.05
CA ASP A 587 -20.50 -9.09 22.56
C ASP A 587 -20.96 -7.74 22.00
N ILE A 588 -20.63 -6.64 22.67
CA ILE A 588 -20.94 -5.28 22.18
C ILE A 588 -20.23 -5.00 20.84
N GLY A 589 -18.96 -5.36 20.72
CA GLY A 589 -18.25 -5.21 19.44
C GLY A 589 -18.82 -6.13 18.35
N HIS A 590 -19.27 -7.33 18.73
CA HIS A 590 -19.92 -8.27 17.81
C HIS A 590 -21.25 -7.70 17.29
N GLU A 591 -22.03 -7.04 18.14
CA GLU A 591 -23.24 -6.31 17.72
C GLU A 591 -22.91 -5.21 16.71
N MET A 592 -21.84 -4.43 16.92
CA MET A 592 -21.42 -3.42 15.94
C MET A 592 -21.10 -4.04 14.58
N LEU A 593 -20.39 -5.18 14.55
CA LEU A 593 -20.13 -5.90 13.29
C LEU A 593 -21.42 -6.46 12.66
N CYS A 594 -22.38 -6.92 13.47
CA CYS A 594 -23.69 -7.38 12.99
C CYS A 594 -24.51 -6.24 12.38
N ASP A 595 -24.35 -5.03 12.88
CA ASP A 595 -25.03 -3.83 12.40
C ASP A 595 -24.36 -3.22 11.16
N GLY A 596 -23.34 -3.89 10.61
CA GLY A 596 -22.63 -3.47 9.40
C GLY A 596 -21.42 -2.57 9.67
N GLY A 597 -20.99 -2.46 10.93
CA GLY A 597 -19.81 -1.71 11.33
C GLY A 597 -18.50 -2.34 10.88
N THR A 598 -17.43 -1.54 10.91
CA THR A 598 -16.07 -2.00 10.61
C THR A 598 -15.40 -2.63 11.83
N ALA A 599 -14.23 -3.25 11.63
CA ALA A 599 -13.38 -3.70 12.73
C ALA A 599 -13.05 -2.56 13.73
N ILE A 600 -13.05 -1.31 13.26
CA ILE A 600 -12.77 -0.12 14.06
C ILE A 600 -13.99 0.29 14.88
N ASP A 601 -15.19 0.30 14.28
CA ASP A 601 -16.45 0.54 15.01
C ASP A 601 -16.59 -0.46 16.17
N ALA A 602 -16.35 -1.74 15.88
CA ALA A 602 -16.37 -2.82 16.87
C ALA A 602 -15.31 -2.63 17.97
N ALA A 603 -14.09 -2.26 17.59
CA ALA A 603 -13.01 -2.07 18.55
C ALA A 603 -13.30 -0.91 19.51
N ILE A 604 -13.79 0.23 19.00
CA ILE A 604 -14.14 1.40 19.82
C ILE A 604 -15.27 1.05 20.79
N ALA A 605 -16.34 0.40 20.33
CA ALA A 605 -17.45 0.02 21.20
C ALA A 605 -17.02 -0.98 22.29
N THR A 606 -16.19 -1.97 21.94
CA THR A 606 -15.60 -2.90 22.91
C THR A 606 -14.72 -2.19 23.93
N LEU A 607 -13.86 -1.26 23.51
CA LEU A 607 -12.99 -0.51 24.42
C LEU A 607 -13.76 0.44 25.35
N LEU A 608 -14.82 1.07 24.85
CA LEU A 608 -15.72 1.88 25.68
C LEU A 608 -16.33 1.02 26.79
N CYS A 609 -16.77 -0.20 26.47
CA CYS A 609 -17.25 -1.16 27.47
C CYS A 609 -16.13 -1.56 28.45
N GLU A 610 -14.94 -1.88 27.97
CA GLU A 610 -13.81 -2.26 28.84
C GLU A 610 -13.43 -1.14 29.81
N GLY A 611 -13.52 0.13 29.41
CA GLY A 611 -13.24 1.27 30.29
C GLY A 611 -14.23 1.39 31.46
N VAL A 612 -15.37 0.72 31.36
CA VAL A 612 -16.37 0.63 32.43
C VAL A 612 -16.13 -0.59 33.31
N ILE A 613 -15.95 -1.77 32.70
CA ILE A 613 -15.89 -3.06 33.42
C ILE A 613 -14.49 -3.49 33.88
N VAL A 614 -13.46 -2.93 33.25
CA VAL A 614 -12.03 -3.04 33.60
C VAL A 614 -11.52 -1.65 34.05
N PRO A 615 -12.20 -0.95 34.98
CA PRO A 615 -11.88 0.44 35.32
C PRO A 615 -10.53 0.57 36.04
N HIS A 616 -9.96 -0.54 36.48
CA HIS A 616 -8.65 -0.57 37.12
C HIS A 616 -7.50 -0.49 36.12
N GLY A 617 -7.68 -0.87 34.85
CA GLY A 617 -6.55 -1.08 33.92
C GLY A 617 -6.55 -0.18 32.69
N MET A 618 -7.69 0.41 32.31
CA MET A 618 -7.80 1.23 31.11
C MET A 618 -9.02 2.16 31.14
N GLY A 619 -9.12 3.07 30.18
CA GLY A 619 -10.30 3.89 29.93
C GLY A 619 -9.96 5.28 29.38
N ILE A 620 -10.99 6.07 29.07
CA ILE A 620 -10.88 7.36 28.35
C ILE A 620 -10.02 8.44 29.03
N GLY A 621 -9.59 8.21 30.27
CA GLY A 621 -8.61 9.03 30.98
C GLY A 621 -7.15 8.63 30.73
N GLY A 622 -6.89 7.68 29.84
CA GLY A 622 -5.55 7.19 29.47
C GLY A 622 -5.22 7.38 28.00
N GLY A 623 -4.55 6.38 27.42
CA GLY A 623 -4.04 6.40 26.06
C GLY A 623 -3.81 4.99 25.52
N PHE A 624 -3.61 4.90 24.20
CA PHE A 624 -3.39 3.61 23.55
C PHE A 624 -2.39 3.67 22.40
N LEU A 625 -1.94 2.47 22.03
CA LEU A 625 -1.17 2.18 20.83
C LEU A 625 -1.92 1.10 20.04
N ALA A 626 -1.97 1.21 18.72
CA ALA A 626 -2.70 0.27 17.87
C ALA A 626 -1.97 -0.02 16.56
N THR A 627 -2.19 -1.22 16.02
CA THR A 627 -1.81 -1.63 14.66
C THR A 627 -3.07 -2.03 13.90
N VAL A 628 -3.27 -1.43 12.72
CA VAL A 628 -4.50 -1.53 11.91
C VAL A 628 -4.15 -2.15 10.57
N TYR A 629 -4.84 -3.22 10.17
CA TYR A 629 -4.56 -3.95 8.92
C TYR A 629 -5.33 -3.44 7.69
N THR A 630 -6.44 -2.71 7.86
CA THR A 630 -7.24 -2.17 6.73
C THR A 630 -6.40 -1.41 5.69
N ARG A 631 -5.39 -0.65 6.14
CA ARG A 631 -4.39 0.01 5.28
C ARG A 631 -2.94 -0.13 5.77
N ILE A 632 -2.68 -1.11 6.65
CA ILE A 632 -1.43 -1.29 7.40
C ILE A 632 -0.88 0.03 7.94
N GLU A 633 -1.28 0.36 9.17
CA GLU A 633 -0.96 1.62 9.82
C GLU A 633 -0.80 1.41 11.32
N THR A 634 -0.04 2.29 11.98
CA THR A 634 -0.01 2.35 13.44
C THR A 634 -0.58 3.67 13.95
N VAL A 635 -1.34 3.59 15.04
CA VAL A 635 -1.97 4.75 15.68
C VAL A 635 -1.38 4.93 17.07
N ILE A 636 -0.91 6.15 17.33
CA ILE A 636 -0.27 6.55 18.58
C ILE A 636 -1.15 7.61 19.25
N ALA A 637 -2.02 7.16 20.13
CA ALA A 637 -2.87 7.98 21.00
C ALA A 637 -2.32 7.97 22.44
N ARG A 638 -0.99 8.03 22.55
CA ARG A 638 -0.25 7.95 23.81
C ARG A 638 -0.18 9.30 24.52
N GLU A 639 -0.30 9.29 25.84
CA GLU A 639 -0.39 10.49 26.68
C GLU A 639 0.84 11.39 26.58
N TRP A 640 0.65 12.70 26.77
CA TRP A 640 1.73 13.69 26.76
C TRP A 640 2.02 14.24 28.14
N ALA A 641 3.29 14.54 28.41
CA ALA A 641 3.66 15.39 29.52
C ALA A 641 3.04 16.80 29.34
N PRO A 642 2.30 17.33 30.33
CA PRO A 642 1.71 18.67 30.26
C PRO A 642 2.75 19.76 30.02
N ALA A 643 2.35 20.91 29.46
CA ALA A 643 3.27 22.01 29.16
C ALA A 643 4.06 22.52 30.39
N ALA A 644 3.46 22.42 31.58
CA ALA A 644 4.09 22.82 32.85
C ALA A 644 5.02 21.74 33.45
N ALA A 645 5.11 20.56 32.84
CA ALA A 645 5.93 19.46 33.34
C ALA A 645 7.43 19.71 33.09
N HIS A 646 8.28 19.20 33.98
CA HIS A 646 9.73 19.33 33.85
C HIS A 646 10.46 18.14 34.48
N LYS A 647 11.64 17.79 33.96
CA LYS A 647 12.41 16.60 34.36
C LYS A 647 12.59 16.36 35.86
N ASN A 648 12.70 17.41 36.67
CA ASN A 648 12.94 17.31 38.11
C ASN A 648 11.67 17.31 38.99
N MET A 649 10.46 17.32 38.40
CA MET A 649 9.22 17.54 39.17
C MET A 649 8.90 16.41 40.18
N PHE A 650 9.44 15.22 39.96
CA PHE A 650 9.31 14.05 40.83
C PHE A 650 10.60 13.69 41.59
N THR A 651 11.65 14.52 41.53
CA THR A 651 12.84 14.30 42.36
C THR A 651 12.46 14.39 43.83
N GLY A 652 12.56 13.26 44.56
CA GLY A 652 12.15 13.16 45.97
C GLY A 652 10.64 13.20 46.21
N ARG A 653 9.80 12.96 45.18
CA ARG A 653 8.34 12.92 45.27
C ARG A 653 7.78 11.71 44.51
N SER A 654 6.57 11.27 44.86
CA SER A 654 5.90 10.18 44.14
C SER A 654 5.36 10.65 42.80
N SER A 655 5.54 9.83 41.77
CA SER A 655 4.94 9.95 40.43
C SER A 655 3.71 9.07 40.22
N VAL A 656 3.25 8.35 41.24
CA VAL A 656 2.21 7.29 41.10
C VAL A 656 0.82 7.76 41.55
N VAL A 657 0.75 8.70 42.51
CA VAL A 657 -0.51 9.09 43.16
C VAL A 657 -0.76 10.60 43.06
N GLY A 658 -2.01 10.97 42.80
CA GLY A 658 -2.49 12.35 42.79
C GLY A 658 -2.40 13.06 41.44
N ALA A 659 -3.06 14.20 41.32
CA ALA A 659 -3.32 14.86 40.02
C ALA A 659 -2.06 15.35 39.28
N ARG A 660 -0.91 15.44 39.95
CA ARG A 660 0.38 15.76 39.31
C ARG A 660 0.95 14.59 38.51
N ALA A 661 0.55 13.36 38.82
CA ALA A 661 0.95 12.16 38.10
C ALA A 661 0.21 11.99 36.76
N VAL A 662 -0.84 12.79 36.54
CA VAL A 662 -1.72 12.67 35.36
C VAL A 662 -1.05 13.33 34.15
N ALA A 663 -0.88 12.54 33.10
CA ALA A 663 -0.48 13.02 31.77
C ALA A 663 -1.71 13.37 30.93
N VAL A 664 -1.53 14.17 29.88
CA VAL A 664 -2.63 14.60 28.98
C VAL A 664 -3.20 13.36 28.27
N PRO A 665 -4.48 12.98 28.50
CA PRO A 665 -5.05 11.75 27.98
C PRO A 665 -5.29 11.81 26.47
N GLY A 666 -4.97 10.73 25.77
CA GLY A 666 -5.08 10.64 24.30
C GLY A 666 -6.19 9.72 23.79
N GLU A 667 -6.71 8.86 24.65
CA GLU A 667 -7.55 7.72 24.26
C GLU A 667 -8.82 8.13 23.49
N MET A 668 -9.57 9.10 23.99
CA MET A 668 -10.83 9.51 23.35
C MET A 668 -10.60 10.22 22.01
N LEU A 669 -9.56 11.05 21.88
CA LEU A 669 -9.22 11.64 20.56
C LEU A 669 -8.78 10.53 19.59
N GLY A 670 -8.04 9.54 20.08
CA GLY A 670 -7.67 8.36 19.30
C GLY A 670 -8.88 7.61 18.76
N TYR A 671 -9.92 7.39 19.58
CA TYR A 671 -11.18 6.77 19.13
C TYR A 671 -11.88 7.60 18.07
N TRP A 672 -11.95 8.92 18.27
CA TRP A 672 -12.55 9.83 17.31
C TRP A 672 -11.83 9.79 15.96
N GLU A 673 -10.52 9.97 15.92
CA GLU A 673 -9.74 9.98 14.68
C GLU A 673 -9.79 8.62 13.96
N LEU A 674 -9.71 7.51 14.70
CA LEU A 674 -9.91 6.16 14.14
C LEU A 674 -11.30 6.02 13.51
N HIS A 675 -12.35 6.49 14.17
CA HIS A 675 -13.72 6.47 13.65
C HIS A 675 -13.87 7.35 12.41
N GLN A 676 -13.27 8.54 12.38
CA GLN A 676 -13.32 9.42 11.21
C GLN A 676 -12.60 8.80 10.00
N HIS A 677 -11.53 8.04 10.23
CA HIS A 677 -10.73 7.43 9.16
C HIS A 677 -11.33 6.13 8.62
N TYR A 678 -11.92 5.31 9.50
CA TYR A 678 -12.26 3.91 9.21
C TYR A 678 -13.64 3.47 9.73
N GLY A 679 -14.31 4.30 10.52
CA GLY A 679 -15.64 4.02 11.04
C GLY A 679 -16.70 4.12 9.96
N SER A 680 -17.78 3.39 10.14
CA SER A 680 -18.92 3.36 9.22
C SER A 680 -20.26 3.55 9.93
N LEU A 681 -20.35 3.15 11.21
CA LEU A 681 -21.54 3.38 12.01
C LEU A 681 -21.60 4.82 12.51
N PRO A 682 -22.79 5.36 12.82
CA PRO A 682 -22.89 6.67 13.45
C PRO A 682 -22.12 6.71 14.78
N TRP A 683 -21.26 7.71 15.00
CA TRP A 683 -20.45 7.86 16.22
C TRP A 683 -21.24 7.60 17.51
N LYS A 684 -22.40 8.24 17.63
CA LYS A 684 -23.30 8.13 18.78
C LYS A 684 -23.78 6.70 19.07
N SER A 685 -23.86 5.84 18.05
CA SER A 685 -24.30 4.45 18.19
C SER A 685 -23.30 3.60 18.98
N LEU A 686 -21.99 3.87 18.84
CA LEU A 686 -20.91 3.13 19.52
C LEU A 686 -20.97 3.27 21.05
N PHE A 687 -21.61 4.34 21.54
CA PHE A 687 -21.69 4.67 22.96
C PHE A 687 -22.92 4.10 23.66
N GLN A 688 -24.01 3.81 22.92
CA GLN A 688 -25.30 3.48 23.54
C GLN A 688 -25.23 2.24 24.45
N PRO A 689 -24.58 1.12 24.06
CA PRO A 689 -24.47 -0.05 24.93
C PRO A 689 -23.74 0.28 26.23
N THR A 690 -22.64 1.03 26.14
CA THR A 690 -21.80 1.41 27.28
C THR A 690 -22.48 2.44 28.19
N ILE A 691 -23.22 3.41 27.64
CA ILE A 691 -24.02 4.38 28.42
C ILE A 691 -25.07 3.63 29.24
N LYS A 692 -25.76 2.66 28.63
CA LYS A 692 -26.72 1.80 29.33
C LYS A 692 -26.03 1.02 30.44
N LEU A 693 -24.88 0.40 30.16
CA LEU A 693 -24.08 -0.34 31.14
C LEU A 693 -23.64 0.53 32.32
N CYS A 694 -23.24 1.78 32.10
CA CYS A 694 -22.89 2.71 33.17
C CYS A 694 -24.09 3.08 34.05
N LYS A 695 -25.29 3.22 33.48
CA LYS A 695 -26.51 3.59 34.21
C LYS A 695 -27.08 2.42 35.00
N GLU A 696 -27.20 1.28 34.32
CA GLU A 696 -27.76 0.08 34.91
C GLU A 696 -26.77 -0.51 35.91
N GLY A 697 -25.49 -0.59 35.56
CA GLY A 697 -24.43 -1.19 36.36
C GLY A 697 -23.98 -2.54 35.81
N HIS A 698 -22.85 -3.04 36.28
CA HIS A 698 -22.28 -4.33 35.88
C HIS A 698 -21.83 -5.14 37.09
N ILE A 699 -21.67 -6.45 36.90
CA ILE A 699 -21.16 -7.34 37.95
C ILE A 699 -19.65 -7.11 38.13
N VAL A 700 -19.21 -7.02 39.39
CA VAL A 700 -17.80 -6.98 39.77
C VAL A 700 -17.19 -8.36 39.55
N SER A 701 -16.22 -8.45 38.63
CA SER A 701 -15.51 -9.70 38.35
C SER A 701 -14.63 -10.12 39.52
N LYS A 702 -14.29 -11.41 39.59
CA LYS A 702 -13.32 -11.94 40.56
C LYS A 702 -11.99 -11.17 40.53
N PHE A 703 -11.53 -10.84 39.33
CA PHE A 703 -10.29 -10.11 39.11
C PHE A 703 -10.39 -8.67 39.64
N LEU A 704 -11.45 -7.94 39.25
CA LEU A 704 -11.67 -6.59 39.75
C LEU A 704 -11.80 -6.57 41.29
N ALA A 705 -12.49 -7.54 41.89
CA ALA A 705 -12.59 -7.66 43.34
C ALA A 705 -11.23 -7.91 44.01
N ALA A 706 -10.37 -8.74 43.40
CA ALA A 706 -9.01 -8.96 43.89
C ALA A 706 -8.17 -7.68 43.81
N VAL A 707 -8.29 -6.92 42.71
CA VAL A 707 -7.60 -5.63 42.54
C VAL A 707 -8.11 -4.61 43.57
N ILE A 708 -9.43 -4.48 43.75
CA ILE A 708 -10.05 -3.62 44.77
C ILE A 708 -9.51 -3.96 46.16
N LYS A 709 -9.50 -5.24 46.52
CA LYS A 709 -8.97 -5.70 47.81
C LYS A 709 -7.47 -5.39 47.95
N SER A 710 -6.68 -5.59 46.90
CA SER A 710 -5.24 -5.31 46.90
C SER A 710 -4.92 -3.81 47.08
N LYS A 711 -5.88 -2.94 46.78
CA LYS A 711 -5.79 -1.47 46.86
C LYS A 711 -6.74 -0.88 47.91
N GLU A 712 -7.15 -1.67 48.91
CA GLU A 712 -8.09 -1.24 49.95
C GLU A 712 -7.64 0.07 50.62
N LYS A 713 -6.35 0.18 50.94
CA LYS A 713 -5.82 1.37 51.63
C LYS A 713 -5.96 2.62 50.76
N GLU A 714 -5.57 2.53 49.49
CA GLU A 714 -5.66 3.63 48.54
C GLU A 714 -7.13 4.00 48.26
N ILE A 715 -8.00 3.01 48.06
CA ILE A 715 -9.43 3.21 47.81
C ILE A 715 -10.09 3.92 48.99
N ARG A 716 -9.81 3.51 50.23
CA ARG A 716 -10.42 4.11 51.42
C ARG A 716 -9.89 5.52 51.70
N ASN A 717 -8.66 5.81 51.31
CA ASN A 717 -8.05 7.11 51.55
C ASN A 717 -8.44 8.16 50.51
N GLU A 718 -8.90 7.75 49.33
CA GLU A 718 -9.38 8.65 48.29
C GLU A 718 -10.92 8.69 48.26
N PRO A 719 -11.57 9.83 48.57
CA PRO A 719 -13.02 9.94 48.59
C PRO A 719 -13.69 9.52 47.28
N SER A 720 -13.08 9.87 46.14
CA SER A 720 -13.62 9.60 44.81
C SER A 720 -13.58 8.11 44.43
N LEU A 721 -12.60 7.35 44.94
CA LEU A 721 -12.55 5.89 44.79
C LEU A 721 -13.45 5.20 45.82
N ALA A 722 -13.52 5.72 47.04
CA ALA A 722 -14.37 5.19 48.09
C ALA A 722 -15.85 5.24 47.69
N GLU A 723 -16.30 6.34 47.07
CA GLU A 723 -17.66 6.48 46.54
C GLU A 723 -18.01 5.37 45.53
N LEU A 724 -17.03 4.92 44.74
CA LEU A 724 -17.24 3.89 43.73
C LEU A 724 -17.13 2.46 44.31
N PHE A 725 -16.18 2.18 45.19
CA PHE A 725 -15.82 0.81 45.59
C PHE A 725 -16.12 0.45 47.04
N VAL A 726 -16.57 1.40 47.88
CA VAL A 726 -16.97 1.16 49.27
C VAL A 726 -18.49 1.26 49.36
N LYS A 727 -19.13 0.19 49.84
CA LYS A 727 -20.58 0.11 49.99
C LYS A 727 -21.06 0.88 51.22
N SER A 728 -22.38 1.08 51.32
CA SER A 728 -23.01 1.76 52.45
C SER A 728 -22.79 1.07 53.80
N ASP A 729 -22.50 -0.23 53.82
CA ASP A 729 -22.12 -1.00 55.01
C ASP A 729 -20.61 -0.91 55.35
N ASN A 730 -19.86 -0.04 54.66
CA ASN A 730 -18.43 0.17 54.77
C ASN A 730 -17.55 -1.02 54.30
N SER A 731 -18.14 -2.06 53.71
CA SER A 731 -17.41 -3.15 53.07
C SER A 731 -17.03 -2.80 51.63
N LEU A 732 -15.91 -3.35 51.15
CA LEU A 732 -15.51 -3.19 49.75
C LEU A 732 -16.43 -4.00 48.82
N CYS A 733 -16.59 -3.51 47.59
CA CYS A 733 -17.18 -4.29 46.51
C CYS A 733 -16.42 -5.61 46.35
N LYS A 734 -17.17 -6.72 46.36
CA LYS A 734 -16.66 -8.09 46.18
C LYS A 734 -17.20 -8.69 44.88
N GLU A 735 -16.64 -9.83 44.50
CA GLU A 735 -17.14 -10.60 43.36
C GLU A 735 -18.66 -10.82 43.47
N GLY A 736 -19.38 -10.57 42.37
CA GLY A 736 -20.84 -10.69 42.32
C GLY A 736 -21.60 -9.44 42.76
N ASP A 737 -20.96 -8.47 43.42
CA ASP A 737 -21.59 -7.17 43.68
C ASP A 737 -21.81 -6.41 42.37
N PHE A 738 -22.69 -5.41 42.41
CA PHE A 738 -23.10 -4.66 41.23
C PHE A 738 -22.60 -3.21 41.30
N LEU A 739 -22.00 -2.72 40.22
CA LEU A 739 -21.28 -1.45 40.15
C LEU A 739 -21.82 -0.57 39.03
N ALA A 740 -22.37 0.59 39.37
CA ALA A 740 -22.86 1.60 38.41
C ALA A 740 -21.95 2.83 38.39
N ARG A 741 -21.91 3.54 37.25
CA ARG A 741 -21.11 4.75 37.03
C ARG A 741 -21.94 5.86 36.38
N PRO A 742 -22.98 6.39 37.05
CA PRO A 742 -23.92 7.36 36.47
C PRO A 742 -23.24 8.66 36.01
N THR A 743 -22.23 9.15 36.74
CA THR A 743 -21.47 10.33 36.33
C THR A 743 -20.71 10.11 35.02
N LEU A 744 -20.10 8.93 34.86
CA LEU A 744 -19.46 8.57 33.60
C LEU A 744 -20.48 8.43 32.47
N ALA A 745 -21.67 7.86 32.74
CA ALA A 745 -22.73 7.75 31.73
C ALA A 745 -23.08 9.13 31.14
N MET A 746 -23.28 10.14 31.98
CA MET A 746 -23.57 11.51 31.52
C MET A 746 -22.42 12.11 30.71
N THR A 747 -21.17 11.77 31.03
CA THR A 747 -20.00 12.20 30.26
C THR A 747 -19.95 11.53 28.90
N LEU A 748 -20.19 10.22 28.84
CA LEU A 748 -20.25 9.47 27.60
C LEU A 748 -21.42 9.93 26.71
N GLU A 749 -22.56 10.33 27.28
CA GLU A 749 -23.66 10.95 26.53
C GLU A 749 -23.23 12.26 25.86
N ARG A 750 -22.55 13.14 26.59
CA ARG A 750 -22.04 14.40 26.02
C ARG A 750 -21.00 14.17 24.94
N ILE A 751 -20.10 13.20 25.11
CA ILE A 751 -19.12 12.83 24.08
C ILE A 751 -19.82 12.23 22.85
N ALA A 752 -20.87 11.42 23.05
CA ALA A 752 -21.64 10.86 21.96
C ALA A 752 -22.40 11.93 21.16
N ASP A 753 -22.82 13.01 21.81
CA ASP A 753 -23.53 14.13 21.18
C ASP A 753 -22.59 15.17 20.53
N ASN A 754 -21.46 15.47 21.18
CA ASN A 754 -20.56 16.56 20.80
C ASN A 754 -19.25 16.10 20.15
N GLY A 755 -19.00 14.79 20.08
CA GLY A 755 -17.72 14.24 19.61
C GLY A 755 -16.58 14.43 20.61
N ALA A 756 -15.34 14.33 20.12
CA ALA A 756 -14.13 14.50 20.93
C ALA A 756 -14.00 15.92 21.53
N ASP A 757 -14.65 16.93 20.93
CA ASP A 757 -14.59 18.32 21.39
C ASP A 757 -15.10 18.52 22.82
N GLU A 758 -15.93 17.62 23.35
CA GLU A 758 -16.33 17.65 24.77
C GLU A 758 -15.12 17.60 25.73
N ILE A 759 -14.04 16.90 25.33
CA ILE A 759 -12.78 16.84 26.09
C ILE A 759 -11.75 17.79 25.47
N TYR A 760 -11.54 17.73 24.15
CA TYR A 760 -10.40 18.38 23.48
C TYR A 760 -10.69 19.83 23.04
N GLY A 761 -11.95 20.26 23.04
CA GLY A 761 -12.37 21.67 22.87
C GLY A 761 -12.18 22.54 24.11
N GLY A 762 -11.36 22.08 25.07
CA GLY A 762 -11.02 22.77 26.32
C GLY A 762 -11.44 22.02 27.60
N GLY A 763 -12.33 21.04 27.51
CA GLY A 763 -12.56 20.06 28.59
C GLY A 763 -12.89 20.67 29.96
N LYS A 764 -13.61 21.80 30.00
CA LYS A 764 -13.73 22.69 31.18
C LYS A 764 -14.02 21.98 32.50
N ARG A 765 -14.90 20.97 32.50
CA ARG A 765 -15.24 20.17 33.70
C ARG A 765 -14.05 19.36 34.19
N LEU A 766 -13.41 18.63 33.28
CA LEU A 766 -12.26 17.78 33.57
C LEU A 766 -11.07 18.61 34.04
N ILE A 767 -10.77 19.71 33.34
CA ILE A 767 -9.67 20.61 33.69
C ILE A 767 -9.87 21.25 35.06
N LYS A 768 -11.09 21.73 35.35
CA LYS A 768 -11.43 22.31 36.66
C LYS A 768 -11.17 21.31 37.79
N ASP A 769 -11.61 20.06 37.62
CA ASP A 769 -11.39 19.01 38.61
C ASP A 769 -9.89 18.71 38.80
N ILE A 770 -9.15 18.51 37.70
CA ILE A 770 -7.70 18.22 37.74
C ILE A 770 -6.94 19.35 38.44
N GLN A 771 -7.25 20.61 38.12
CA GLN A 771 -6.59 21.78 38.72
C GLN A 771 -6.95 21.94 40.21
N ASN A 772 -8.20 21.71 40.59
CA ASN A 772 -8.61 21.72 42.00
C ASN A 772 -7.87 20.65 42.83
N MET A 773 -7.54 19.52 42.21
CA MET A 773 -6.73 18.45 42.81
C MET A 773 -5.21 18.72 42.74
N GLY A 774 -4.78 19.88 42.21
CA GLY A 774 -3.38 20.30 42.13
C GLY A 774 -2.60 19.73 40.94
N GLY A 775 -3.29 19.28 39.90
CA GLY A 775 -2.71 18.77 38.65
C GLY A 775 -2.19 19.86 37.71
N LEU A 776 -1.46 19.44 36.67
CA LEU A 776 -0.74 20.34 35.76
C LEU A 776 -1.46 20.65 34.44
N ILE A 777 -2.47 19.85 34.08
CA ILE A 777 -3.12 19.93 32.76
C ILE A 777 -3.96 21.22 32.68
N THR A 778 -3.81 21.91 31.56
CA THR A 778 -4.55 23.12 31.20
C THR A 778 -5.49 22.86 30.02
N GLU A 779 -6.43 23.77 29.77
CA GLU A 779 -7.28 23.70 28.56
C GLU A 779 -6.44 23.64 27.28
N ARG A 780 -5.32 24.38 27.25
CA ARG A 780 -4.39 24.43 26.11
C ARG A 780 -3.67 23.11 25.89
N ASP A 781 -3.38 22.36 26.95
CA ASP A 781 -2.77 21.03 26.82
C ASP A 781 -3.71 20.06 26.09
N LEU A 782 -5.01 20.07 26.43
CA LEU A 782 -6.02 19.26 25.73
C LEU A 782 -6.22 19.72 24.28
N MET A 783 -6.37 21.03 24.04
CA MET A 783 -6.57 21.57 22.69
C MET A 783 -5.37 21.32 21.76
N ASN A 784 -4.16 21.23 22.31
CA ASN A 784 -2.95 21.00 21.53
C ASN A 784 -2.63 19.52 21.32
N TYR A 785 -3.29 18.61 22.05
CA TYR A 785 -3.03 17.18 21.95
C TYR A 785 -3.32 16.66 20.54
N LYS A 786 -2.45 15.78 20.02
CA LYS A 786 -2.59 15.20 18.68
C LYS A 786 -2.31 13.70 18.68
N VAL A 787 -3.22 12.96 18.06
CA VAL A 787 -3.02 11.56 17.70
C VAL A 787 -2.06 11.50 16.51
N GLN A 788 -1.12 10.56 16.53
CA GLN A 788 -0.19 10.36 15.42
C GLN A 788 -0.53 9.09 14.66
N PHE A 789 -0.82 9.26 13.37
CA PHE A 789 -0.97 8.19 12.38
C PHE A 789 0.39 7.96 11.73
N ALA A 790 1.06 6.87 12.11
CA ALA A 790 2.40 6.56 11.63
C ALA A 790 2.33 5.52 10.51
N LYS A 791 2.64 5.97 9.28
CA LYS A 791 2.92 5.10 8.11
C LYS A 791 4.26 4.36 8.26
N ASN A 792 5.13 4.82 9.15
CA ASN A 792 6.41 4.18 9.48
C ASN A 792 6.21 3.20 10.65
N TYR A 793 5.35 2.19 10.46
CA TYR A 793 5.30 1.05 11.37
C TYR A 793 6.65 0.33 11.39
N VAL A 794 6.89 -0.45 12.44
CA VAL A 794 8.03 -1.37 12.44
C VAL A 794 7.60 -2.64 11.72
N GLU A 795 8.27 -2.95 10.62
CA GLU A 795 8.09 -4.21 9.90
C GLU A 795 9.33 -5.11 10.03
N ALA A 796 9.10 -6.41 10.06
CA ALA A 796 10.16 -7.41 10.02
C ALA A 796 9.69 -8.70 9.36
N ASP A 797 10.55 -9.29 8.55
CA ASP A 797 10.40 -10.67 8.10
C ASP A 797 10.78 -11.60 9.26
N ILE A 798 9.86 -12.45 9.67
CA ILE A 798 10.09 -13.45 10.73
C ILE A 798 10.11 -14.86 10.11
N ILE A 799 10.70 -15.82 10.82
CA ILE A 799 10.85 -17.20 10.30
C ILE A 799 9.51 -17.78 9.87
N GLY A 800 9.54 -18.56 8.79
CA GLY A 800 8.36 -19.20 8.21
C GLY A 800 7.76 -18.40 7.05
N GLY A 801 8.41 -17.33 6.60
CA GLY A 801 7.92 -16.46 5.52
C GLY A 801 6.75 -15.57 5.96
N TYR A 802 6.65 -15.31 7.27
CA TYR A 802 5.65 -14.41 7.81
C TYR A 802 6.20 -12.99 7.91
N LYS A 803 5.33 -12.00 7.75
CA LYS A 803 5.66 -10.58 7.90
C LYS A 803 4.97 -10.00 9.12
N LEU A 804 5.75 -9.43 10.04
CA LEU A 804 5.25 -8.80 11.25
C LEU A 804 5.14 -7.29 11.07
N TYR A 805 4.05 -6.72 11.56
CA TYR A 805 3.79 -5.29 11.67
C TYR A 805 3.48 -4.93 13.12
N THR A 806 4.21 -3.96 13.68
CA THR A 806 4.01 -3.49 15.06
C THR A 806 4.27 -1.99 15.18
N THR A 807 3.88 -1.42 16.30
CA THR A 807 4.00 0.01 16.62
C THR A 807 5.46 0.51 16.68
N PRO A 808 5.74 1.76 16.24
CA PRO A 808 7.06 2.38 16.33
C PRO A 808 7.28 3.07 17.70
N LEU A 809 8.33 3.89 17.84
CA LEU A 809 8.53 4.70 19.05
C LEU A 809 7.30 5.56 19.37
N PRO A 810 6.95 5.77 20.65
CA PRO A 810 7.65 5.31 21.86
C PRO A 810 7.09 3.97 22.39
N SER A 811 6.98 2.93 21.56
CA SER A 811 6.53 1.58 21.94
C SER A 811 7.64 0.52 21.86
N SER A 812 7.38 -0.68 22.41
CA SER A 812 8.36 -1.78 22.43
C SER A 812 8.32 -2.65 21.16
N GLY A 813 7.70 -2.19 20.06
CA GLY A 813 7.65 -2.92 18.79
C GLY A 813 9.04 -3.24 18.20
N ALA A 814 9.98 -2.31 18.26
CA ALA A 814 11.37 -2.56 17.85
C ALA A 814 12.08 -3.60 18.74
N VAL A 815 11.75 -3.64 20.04
CA VAL A 815 12.29 -4.64 20.98
C VAL A 815 11.74 -6.03 20.65
N LEU A 816 10.45 -6.12 20.28
CA LEU A 816 9.84 -7.37 19.81
C LEU A 816 10.53 -7.89 18.55
N VAL A 817 10.71 -7.03 17.54
CA VAL A 817 11.42 -7.39 16.30
C VAL A 817 12.84 -7.86 16.59
N PHE A 818 13.56 -7.16 17.45
CA PHE A 818 14.91 -7.56 17.84
C PHE A 818 14.94 -8.96 18.47
N ILE A 819 14.03 -9.26 19.41
CA ILE A 819 13.94 -10.60 20.03
C ILE A 819 13.71 -11.67 18.96
N LEU A 820 12.76 -11.45 18.04
CA LEU A 820 12.42 -12.43 16.99
C LEU A 820 13.57 -12.61 16.00
N ASN A 821 14.26 -11.52 15.64
CA ASN A 821 15.45 -11.56 14.79
C ASN A 821 16.63 -12.26 15.47
N VAL A 822 16.89 -12.02 16.76
CA VAL A 822 17.95 -12.75 17.48
C VAL A 822 17.60 -14.24 17.55
N MET A 823 16.36 -14.55 17.92
CA MET A 823 15.91 -15.95 18.00
C MET A 823 15.96 -16.65 16.64
N SER A 824 15.89 -15.93 15.51
CA SER A 824 15.84 -16.55 14.19
C SER A 824 17.02 -17.44 13.79
N GLY A 825 18.18 -17.22 14.41
CA GLY A 825 19.38 -18.04 14.20
C GLY A 825 19.71 -18.94 15.39
N LEU A 826 18.84 -18.99 16.40
CA LEU A 826 19.11 -19.63 17.70
C LEU A 826 18.12 -20.76 18.04
N TYR A 827 17.29 -21.18 17.08
CA TYR A 827 16.40 -22.32 17.25
C TYR A 827 17.16 -23.63 17.44
N THR A 828 16.60 -24.49 18.30
CA THR A 828 17.11 -25.84 18.58
C THR A 828 15.99 -26.69 19.15
N ASP A 829 16.02 -27.99 18.85
CA ASP A 829 15.07 -28.97 19.41
C ASP A 829 15.36 -29.29 20.88
N ASN A 830 16.56 -28.94 21.37
CA ASN A 830 16.90 -29.08 22.78
C ASN A 830 16.22 -27.97 23.61
N GLN A 831 15.14 -28.34 24.30
CA GLN A 831 14.33 -27.42 25.10
C GLN A 831 15.12 -26.66 26.18
N ASP A 832 16.09 -27.32 26.82
CA ASP A 832 16.91 -26.72 27.86
C ASP A 832 17.76 -25.57 27.29
N ILE A 833 18.46 -25.82 26.17
CA ILE A 833 19.25 -24.81 25.46
C ILE A 833 18.35 -23.72 24.87
N TYR A 834 17.20 -24.09 24.30
CA TYR A 834 16.24 -23.14 23.74
C TYR A 834 15.80 -22.11 24.78
N TRP A 835 15.36 -22.55 25.96
CA TRP A 835 14.90 -21.63 27.00
C TRP A 835 16.02 -20.78 27.58
N HIS A 836 17.24 -21.31 27.67
CA HIS A 836 18.42 -20.52 28.00
C HIS A 836 18.64 -19.38 26.98
N ARG A 837 18.65 -19.70 25.67
CA ARG A 837 18.83 -18.71 24.60
C ARG A 837 17.73 -17.65 24.57
N VAL A 838 16.48 -18.04 24.84
CA VAL A 838 15.34 -17.11 24.98
C VAL A 838 15.58 -16.09 26.09
N VAL A 839 16.02 -16.55 27.27
CA VAL A 839 16.31 -15.66 28.40
C VAL A 839 17.48 -14.72 28.09
N GLU A 840 18.54 -15.20 27.44
CA GLU A 840 19.67 -14.35 27.03
C GLU A 840 19.25 -13.30 25.98
N ALA A 841 18.41 -13.68 25.02
CA ALA A 841 17.82 -12.74 24.06
C ALA A 841 17.02 -11.64 24.77
N TYR A 842 16.25 -11.97 25.81
CA TYR A 842 15.53 -10.98 26.62
C TYR A 842 16.46 -10.02 27.34
N LYS A 843 17.55 -10.51 27.93
CA LYS A 843 18.53 -9.65 28.60
C LYS A 843 19.14 -8.63 27.64
N HIS A 844 19.57 -9.07 26.45
CA HIS A 844 20.08 -8.15 25.41
C HIS A 844 19.01 -7.16 24.95
N ALA A 845 17.77 -7.63 24.72
CA ALA A 845 16.68 -6.78 24.25
C ALA A 845 16.35 -5.67 25.26
N TYR A 846 16.21 -6.02 26.55
CA TYR A 846 15.91 -5.05 27.60
C TYR A 846 17.11 -4.15 27.93
N GLY A 847 18.34 -4.62 27.72
CA GLY A 847 19.53 -3.78 27.79
C GLY A 847 19.55 -2.67 26.76
N GLN A 848 19.17 -2.96 25.52
CA GLN A 848 19.00 -1.94 24.49
C GLN A 848 17.80 -1.03 24.75
N ARG A 849 16.69 -1.60 25.25
CA ARG A 849 15.46 -0.86 25.55
C ARG A 849 15.70 0.32 26.49
N THR A 850 16.67 0.23 27.40
CA THR A 850 17.00 1.33 28.32
C THR A 850 17.42 2.61 27.61
N ASN A 851 17.82 2.54 26.34
CA ASN A 851 18.24 3.68 25.53
C ASN A 851 17.13 4.22 24.61
N LEU A 852 15.90 3.67 24.69
CA LEU A 852 14.74 4.12 23.92
C LEU A 852 13.90 5.17 24.66
N GLY A 853 13.18 5.97 23.88
CA GLY A 853 12.23 6.97 24.35
C GLY A 853 11.44 7.55 23.18
N ASP A 854 10.66 8.60 23.45
CA ASP A 854 9.97 9.38 22.41
C ASP A 854 10.98 10.24 21.65
N LEU A 855 11.02 10.06 20.33
CA LEU A 855 12.01 10.72 19.47
C LEU A 855 11.60 12.17 19.23
N ASN A 856 12.24 13.09 19.94
CA ASN A 856 12.15 14.53 19.70
C ASN A 856 13.51 15.05 19.23
N ASN A 857 13.62 15.57 18.01
CA ASN A 857 14.90 16.04 17.46
C ASN A 857 15.49 17.25 18.19
N GLU A 858 14.72 17.89 19.08
CA GLU A 858 15.14 19.05 19.88
C GLU A 858 15.75 18.65 21.24
N THR A 859 15.73 17.38 21.61
CA THR A 859 16.30 16.89 22.88
C THR A 859 17.67 16.25 22.69
N ASP A 860 18.57 16.42 23.67
CA ASP A 860 19.96 15.93 23.61
C ASP A 860 20.08 14.40 23.44
N ASP A 861 19.02 13.67 23.79
CA ASP A 861 18.92 12.20 23.73
C ASP A 861 18.49 11.66 22.34
N ALA A 862 18.07 12.53 21.40
CA ALA A 862 17.50 12.13 20.11
C ALA A 862 18.41 11.20 19.31
N LYS A 863 19.72 11.49 19.30
CA LYS A 863 20.71 10.68 18.59
C LYS A 863 20.84 9.28 19.18
N MET A 864 20.79 9.16 20.51
CA MET A 864 20.86 7.86 21.20
C MET A 864 19.61 7.03 20.91
N ILE A 865 18.43 7.65 20.99
CA ILE A 865 17.15 7.00 20.71
C ILE A 865 17.11 6.51 19.26
N LYS A 866 17.46 7.37 18.30
CA LYS A 866 17.46 7.03 16.87
C LYS A 866 18.41 5.87 16.56
N ASN A 867 19.66 5.96 17.01
CA ASN A 867 20.65 4.90 16.77
C ASN A 867 20.23 3.56 17.39
N THR A 868 19.66 3.60 18.59
CA THR A 868 19.18 2.38 19.27
C THR A 868 18.01 1.76 18.51
N PHE A 869 17.06 2.58 18.05
CA PHE A 869 15.92 2.12 17.26
C PHE A 869 16.37 1.46 15.94
N GLU A 870 17.27 2.11 15.19
CA GLU A 870 17.83 1.57 13.94
C GLU A 870 18.58 0.25 14.16
N ASN A 871 19.33 0.13 15.26
CA ASN A 871 19.99 -1.12 15.65
C ASN A 871 18.99 -2.24 15.94
N LEU A 872 17.92 -1.95 16.70
CA LEU A 872 16.95 -2.98 17.11
C LEU A 872 16.19 -3.59 15.92
N ILE A 873 15.94 -2.81 14.87
CA ILE A 873 15.28 -3.31 13.66
C ILE A 873 16.25 -3.91 12.62
N SER A 874 17.57 -3.83 12.86
CA SER A 874 18.60 -4.34 11.96
C SER A 874 18.85 -5.84 12.15
N VAL A 875 18.77 -6.58 11.05
CA VAL A 875 19.16 -8.01 11.01
C VAL A 875 20.65 -8.19 11.31
N GLN A 876 21.52 -7.29 10.83
CA GLN A 876 22.97 -7.34 11.07
C GLN A 876 23.31 -7.14 12.54
N PHE A 877 22.60 -6.24 13.23
CA PHE A 877 22.78 -6.06 14.67
C PHE A 877 22.31 -7.29 15.45
N ALA A 878 21.19 -7.90 15.06
CA ALA A 878 20.73 -9.16 15.65
C ALA A 878 21.76 -10.30 15.45
N GLU A 879 22.39 -10.41 14.27
CA GLU A 879 23.49 -11.36 14.02
C GLU A 879 24.68 -11.17 14.94
N LYS A 880 25.09 -9.91 15.15
CA LYS A 880 26.14 -9.59 16.10
C LYS A 880 25.77 -10.07 17.51
N ILE A 881 24.54 -9.84 17.95
CA ILE A 881 24.09 -10.27 19.28
C ILE A 881 24.00 -11.79 19.40
N ARG A 882 23.56 -12.50 18.35
CA ARG A 882 23.59 -13.97 18.32
C ARG A 882 24.98 -14.53 18.61
N SER A 883 26.04 -13.88 18.10
CA SER A 883 27.43 -14.32 18.33
C SER A 883 27.90 -14.18 19.79
N LEU A 884 27.18 -13.40 20.60
CA LEU A 884 27.47 -13.22 22.03
C LEU A 884 26.72 -14.23 22.91
N ILE A 885 25.65 -14.85 22.41
CA ILE A 885 24.87 -15.82 23.18
C ILE A 885 25.57 -17.18 23.14
N HIS A 886 25.89 -17.72 24.31
CA HIS A 886 26.61 -18.99 24.48
C HIS A 886 25.72 -20.03 25.19
N ASP A 887 25.69 -21.27 24.71
CA ASP A 887 24.73 -22.28 25.19
C ASP A 887 24.90 -22.74 26.64
N ASN A 888 26.04 -22.44 27.27
CA ASN A 888 26.46 -23.01 28.55
C ASN A 888 26.81 -21.97 29.63
N VAL A 889 26.58 -20.68 29.39
CA VAL A 889 26.92 -19.63 30.35
C VAL A 889 25.93 -18.47 30.28
N THR A 890 25.65 -17.87 31.43
CA THR A 890 24.99 -16.57 31.52
C THR A 890 25.84 -15.60 32.34
N TYR A 891 25.74 -14.31 32.05
CA TYR A 891 26.46 -13.26 32.76
C TYR A 891 25.55 -12.54 33.76
N SER A 892 26.08 -12.22 34.94
CA SER A 892 25.39 -11.44 35.98
C SER A 892 25.59 -9.92 35.84
N ASN A 893 26.54 -9.49 35.01
CA ASN A 893 26.84 -8.09 34.77
C ASN A 893 25.90 -7.49 33.71
N MET A 894 25.04 -6.55 34.10
CA MET A 894 24.09 -5.88 33.19
C MET A 894 24.78 -5.15 32.02
N LEU A 895 26.01 -4.65 32.21
CA LEU A 895 26.77 -3.95 31.16
C LEU A 895 27.10 -4.86 29.98
N TYR A 896 27.26 -6.17 30.22
CA TYR A 896 27.48 -7.15 29.15
C TYR A 896 26.32 -7.14 28.14
N TYR A 897 25.09 -6.94 28.61
CA TYR A 897 23.89 -6.91 27.78
C TYR A 897 23.61 -5.52 27.17
N GLY A 898 24.49 -4.55 27.39
CA GLY A 898 24.40 -3.20 26.83
C GLY A 898 23.47 -2.24 27.58
N ALA A 899 23.11 -2.55 28.83
CA ALA A 899 22.37 -1.60 29.67
C ALA A 899 23.27 -0.47 30.15
N ASN A 900 22.97 0.74 29.71
CA ASN A 900 23.57 1.95 30.25
C ASN A 900 22.75 2.55 31.39
N PHE A 901 21.47 2.17 31.50
CA PHE A 901 20.50 2.82 32.38
C PHE A 901 19.54 1.82 33.04
N SER A 902 18.84 2.25 34.09
CA SER A 902 17.82 1.46 34.80
C SER A 902 16.44 1.60 34.15
N THR A 903 15.59 0.59 34.37
CA THR A 903 14.19 0.54 33.94
C THR A 903 13.25 0.74 35.13
N LYS A 904 12.11 1.39 34.90
CA LYS A 904 10.98 1.37 35.83
C LYS A 904 10.13 0.13 35.60
N GLU A 905 9.55 -0.40 36.68
CA GLU A 905 8.45 -1.36 36.60
C GLU A 905 7.14 -0.61 36.43
N ASP A 906 6.35 -1.01 35.45
CA ASP A 906 5.00 -0.53 35.19
C ASP A 906 3.97 -1.66 35.46
N HIS A 907 2.74 -1.26 35.75
CA HIS A 907 1.64 -2.17 36.04
C HIS A 907 0.35 -1.64 35.41
N GLY A 908 -0.62 -2.52 35.16
CA GLY A 908 -1.96 -2.17 34.66
C GLY A 908 -1.99 -1.80 33.17
N THR A 909 -2.69 -2.60 32.36
CA THR A 909 -2.86 -2.42 30.91
C THR A 909 -4.01 -3.35 30.48
N THR A 910 -4.62 -3.12 29.32
CA THR A 910 -5.55 -4.06 28.67
C THR A 910 -5.31 -4.10 27.16
N ASN A 911 -5.48 -5.28 26.54
CA ASN A 911 -5.36 -5.45 25.09
C ASN A 911 -6.65 -6.02 24.47
N LEU A 912 -6.95 -5.60 23.24
CA LEU A 912 -8.06 -6.07 22.41
C LEU A 912 -7.53 -6.46 21.03
N ALA A 913 -8.12 -7.49 20.43
CA ALA A 913 -7.96 -7.82 19.02
C ALA A 913 -9.31 -8.03 18.34
N VAL A 914 -9.47 -7.48 17.14
CA VAL A 914 -10.66 -7.64 16.30
C VAL A 914 -10.22 -8.07 14.90
N LEU A 915 -10.87 -9.12 14.40
CA LEU A 915 -10.81 -9.57 13.00
C LEU A 915 -12.24 -9.57 12.45
N ALA A 916 -12.57 -8.62 11.59
CA ALA A 916 -13.88 -8.58 10.95
C ALA A 916 -14.00 -9.67 9.86
N PRO A 917 -15.22 -10.13 9.54
CA PRO A 917 -15.43 -11.16 8.50
C PRO A 917 -14.92 -10.79 7.10
N ASN A 918 -14.74 -9.49 6.82
CA ASN A 918 -14.19 -8.98 5.58
C ASN A 918 -12.65 -9.02 5.52
N GLY A 919 -11.98 -9.43 6.60
CA GLY A 919 -10.52 -9.49 6.73
C GLY A 919 -9.88 -8.25 7.34
N ASP A 920 -10.64 -7.17 7.60
CA ASP A 920 -10.13 -6.02 8.35
C ASP A 920 -9.76 -6.44 9.76
N ALA A 921 -8.66 -5.90 10.28
CA ALA A 921 -8.20 -6.24 11.61
C ALA A 921 -7.57 -5.06 12.33
N ILE A 922 -7.67 -5.10 13.65
CA ILE A 922 -7.00 -4.17 14.53
C ILE A 922 -6.61 -4.89 15.83
N THR A 923 -5.43 -4.57 16.35
CA THR A 923 -5.04 -4.90 17.73
C THR A 923 -4.66 -3.62 18.44
N ILE A 924 -5.18 -3.43 19.65
CA ILE A 924 -5.04 -2.20 20.45
C ILE A 924 -4.64 -2.56 21.86
N THR A 925 -3.61 -1.88 22.38
CA THR A 925 -3.26 -1.93 23.79
C THR A 925 -3.51 -0.56 24.42
N SER A 926 -4.41 -0.51 25.42
CA SER A 926 -4.79 0.70 26.16
C SER A 926 -4.40 0.59 27.64
N THR A 927 -4.10 1.72 28.27
CA THR A 927 -3.70 1.76 29.67
C THR A 927 -4.02 3.10 30.33
N ILE A 928 -4.15 3.07 31.66
CA ILE A 928 -4.09 4.24 32.56
C ILE A 928 -2.87 4.14 33.50
N ASN A 929 -1.89 3.32 33.12
CA ASN A 929 -0.80 2.80 33.93
C ASN A 929 -1.31 1.99 35.13
N ASN A 930 -0.92 2.34 36.35
CA ASN A 930 -1.11 1.50 37.53
C ASN A 930 -2.59 1.25 37.82
N TYR A 931 -2.91 0.24 38.65
CA TYR A 931 -4.31 -0.04 38.98
C TYR A 931 -5.06 1.18 39.54
N PHE A 932 -6.11 1.63 38.83
CA PHE A 932 -6.84 2.88 39.08
C PHE A 932 -6.03 4.19 38.86
N GLY A 933 -5.02 4.14 38.00
CA GLY A 933 -4.19 5.26 37.57
C GLY A 933 -3.59 6.06 38.73
N ALA A 934 -3.80 7.38 38.71
CA ALA A 934 -3.37 8.31 39.76
C ALA A 934 -4.15 8.17 41.08
N LYS A 935 -5.00 7.14 41.19
CA LYS A 935 -5.86 6.84 42.33
C LYS A 935 -6.89 7.93 42.59
N ILE A 936 -7.36 8.61 41.53
CA ILE A 936 -8.33 9.70 41.62
C ILE A 936 -9.34 9.60 40.47
N ILE A 937 -10.58 10.01 40.74
CA ILE A 937 -11.65 10.14 39.74
C ILE A 937 -12.06 11.61 39.66
N SER A 938 -12.22 12.15 38.45
CA SER A 938 -12.80 13.48 38.26
C SER A 938 -14.27 13.47 38.72
N PRO A 939 -14.66 14.19 39.78
CA PRO A 939 -16.01 14.14 40.33
C PRO A 939 -17.08 14.65 39.34
N SER A 940 -16.71 15.59 38.46
CA SER A 940 -17.64 16.17 37.48
C SER A 940 -17.83 15.29 36.23
N THR A 941 -16.90 14.36 35.96
CA THR A 941 -16.91 13.57 34.72
C THR A 941 -16.97 12.05 34.93
N GLY A 942 -16.60 11.56 36.11
CA GLY A 942 -16.51 10.13 36.41
C GLY A 942 -15.31 9.42 35.74
N ILE A 943 -14.40 10.18 35.12
CA ILE A 943 -13.19 9.65 34.46
C ILE A 943 -12.13 9.33 35.52
N ILE A 944 -11.62 8.10 35.50
CA ILE A 944 -10.43 7.68 36.26
C ILE A 944 -9.21 8.24 35.54
N LEU A 945 -8.35 8.95 36.25
CA LEU A 945 -7.21 9.64 35.65
C LEU A 945 -5.96 8.75 35.66
N ASN A 946 -5.25 8.70 34.53
CA ASN A 946 -3.98 7.99 34.40
C ASN A 946 -2.90 8.49 35.37
N ASN A 947 -1.87 7.69 35.61
CA ASN A 947 -0.62 8.14 36.22
C ASN A 947 0.57 8.02 35.27
N GLU A 948 0.38 8.35 33.98
CA GLU A 948 1.38 8.09 32.93
C GLU A 948 2.66 8.89 33.09
N MET A 949 2.65 9.96 33.89
CA MET A 949 3.88 10.66 34.21
C MET A 949 4.89 9.77 34.97
N ASP A 950 4.42 8.67 35.58
CA ASP A 950 5.28 7.68 36.22
C ASP A 950 6.16 6.91 35.23
N ASP A 951 5.72 6.73 33.99
CA ASP A 951 6.50 5.96 33.02
C ASP A 951 7.78 6.68 32.57
N PHE A 952 7.91 7.98 32.86
CA PHE A 952 9.14 8.72 32.65
C PHE A 952 10.21 8.39 33.70
N SER A 953 11.46 8.45 33.26
CA SER A 953 12.66 8.40 34.10
C SER A 953 12.81 9.67 34.93
N THR A 954 13.34 9.53 36.15
CA THR A 954 13.58 10.64 37.08
C THR A 954 15.08 10.91 37.20
N PRO A 955 15.58 12.10 36.83
CA PRO A 955 17.01 12.41 36.88
C PRO A 955 17.65 12.12 38.24
N GLY A 956 18.78 11.44 38.21
CA GLY A 956 19.54 11.07 39.41
C GLY A 956 18.94 9.92 40.21
N ALA A 957 17.82 9.32 39.79
CA ALA A 957 17.33 8.09 40.39
C ALA A 957 18.29 6.94 40.04
N VAL A 958 18.60 6.12 41.04
CA VAL A 958 19.50 4.98 40.95
C VAL A 958 18.73 3.76 41.43
N ASN A 959 18.75 2.66 40.68
CA ASN A 959 18.14 1.42 41.14
C ASN A 959 19.00 0.73 42.22
N SER A 960 18.54 -0.40 42.77
CA SER A 960 19.26 -1.17 43.80
C SER A 960 20.64 -1.69 43.37
N TYR A 961 21.01 -1.54 42.10
CA TYR A 961 22.25 -2.01 41.50
C TYR A 961 23.21 -0.88 41.11
N GLY A 962 22.92 0.37 41.49
CA GLY A 962 23.80 1.50 41.20
C GLY A 962 23.65 2.09 39.78
N VAL A 963 22.64 1.66 39.01
CA VAL A 963 22.44 2.09 37.62
C VAL A 963 21.47 3.29 37.54
N LEU A 964 21.92 4.37 36.89
CA LEU A 964 21.17 5.61 36.71
C LEU A 964 19.95 5.44 35.80
N SER A 965 18.89 6.19 36.05
CA SER A 965 17.72 6.28 35.18
C SER A 965 18.06 6.79 33.78
N SER A 966 17.30 6.36 32.77
CA SER A 966 17.59 6.71 31.37
C SER A 966 17.27 8.17 31.02
N PRO A 967 18.22 8.93 30.46
CA PRO A 967 17.93 10.26 29.93
C PRO A 967 17.00 10.24 28.71
N ALA A 968 16.99 9.16 27.92
CA ALA A 968 16.11 9.02 26.76
C ALA A 968 14.62 9.16 27.09
N ASN A 969 14.25 8.92 28.35
CA ASN A 969 12.88 8.93 28.81
C ASN A 969 12.65 9.93 29.95
N TYR A 970 13.42 11.03 30.01
CA TYR A 970 13.12 12.14 30.93
C TYR A 970 11.89 12.95 30.51
N ILE A 971 11.25 13.59 31.49
CA ILE A 971 10.07 14.43 31.30
C ILE A 971 10.45 15.74 30.62
N TYR A 972 9.81 16.02 29.48
CA TYR A 972 9.82 17.31 28.79
C TYR A 972 8.39 17.65 28.33
N PRO A 973 7.99 18.93 28.30
CA PRO A 973 6.70 19.36 27.75
C PRO A 973 6.38 18.70 26.41
N GLY A 974 5.19 18.10 26.27
CA GLY A 974 4.71 17.48 25.04
C GLY A 974 5.37 16.14 24.67
N LYS A 975 6.37 15.67 25.41
CA LYS A 975 6.98 14.35 25.20
C LYS A 975 6.03 13.24 25.66
N ARG A 976 6.06 12.09 24.98
CA ARG A 976 5.35 10.86 25.38
C ARG A 976 6.24 9.96 26.24
N PRO A 977 5.70 9.26 27.24
CA PRO A 977 6.45 8.26 27.99
C PRO A 977 6.65 6.98 27.17
N MET A 978 7.76 6.29 27.43
CA MET A 978 8.10 5.01 26.80
C MET A 978 7.18 3.86 27.24
N SER A 979 6.48 3.25 26.28
CA SER A 979 5.53 2.15 26.51
C SER A 979 6.15 0.75 26.36
N LEU A 980 5.65 -0.22 27.13
CA LEU A 980 5.99 -1.64 27.02
C LEU A 980 5.11 -2.41 26.03
N THR A 981 4.12 -1.75 25.45
CA THR A 981 3.16 -2.36 24.54
C THR A 981 3.75 -2.56 23.13
N CYS A 982 3.25 -3.57 22.44
CA CYS A 982 3.63 -3.93 21.06
C CYS A 982 2.49 -4.69 20.37
N PRO A 983 1.29 -4.08 20.22
CA PRO A 983 0.18 -4.72 19.53
C PRO A 983 0.59 -5.03 18.08
N SER A 984 0.61 -6.32 17.74
CA SER A 984 1.24 -6.82 16.52
C SER A 984 0.26 -7.57 15.61
N ILE A 985 0.43 -7.37 14.31
CA ILE A 985 -0.27 -8.11 13.26
C ILE A 985 0.77 -8.88 12.46
N ILE A 986 0.57 -10.18 12.32
CA ILE A 986 1.44 -11.05 11.53
C ILE A 986 0.66 -11.54 10.31
N LEU A 987 1.27 -11.40 9.14
CA LEU A 987 0.74 -11.87 7.86
C LEU A 987 1.53 -13.09 7.37
N ASP A 988 0.90 -14.00 6.63
CA ASP A 988 1.65 -14.99 5.83
C ASP A 988 2.27 -14.38 4.58
N GLY A 989 3.09 -15.19 3.90
CA GLY A 989 3.64 -14.85 2.59
C GLY A 989 2.59 -14.63 1.50
N GLU A 990 1.30 -14.83 1.78
CA GLU A 990 0.17 -14.48 0.92
C GLU A 990 -0.57 -13.20 1.39
N GLY A 991 -0.02 -12.48 2.36
CA GLY A 991 -0.60 -11.26 2.91
C GLY A 991 -1.84 -11.45 3.78
N ASN A 992 -2.29 -12.67 4.12
CA ASN A 992 -3.44 -12.85 5.02
C ASN A 992 -3.01 -12.70 6.48
N VAL A 993 -3.90 -12.16 7.32
CA VAL A 993 -3.75 -12.19 8.78
C VAL A 993 -3.57 -13.62 9.27
N ARG A 994 -2.48 -13.87 9.98
CA ARG A 994 -2.15 -15.16 10.62
C ARG A 994 -2.24 -15.12 12.12
N LEU A 995 -1.85 -14.00 12.72
CA LEU A 995 -1.93 -13.81 14.15
C LEU A 995 -2.11 -12.31 14.44
N LEU A 996 -3.17 -11.99 15.16
CA LEU A 996 -3.31 -10.72 15.89
C LEU A 996 -2.92 -11.01 17.32
N VAL A 997 -2.01 -10.24 17.91
CA VAL A 997 -1.55 -10.50 19.27
C VAL A 997 -1.13 -9.22 19.98
N GLY A 998 -1.56 -9.11 21.23
CA GLY A 998 -1.04 -8.14 22.19
C GLY A 998 -1.25 -8.65 23.61
N ALA A 999 -0.74 -7.92 24.59
CA ALA A 999 -0.84 -8.34 25.99
C ALA A 999 -0.96 -7.15 26.93
N ALA A 1000 -1.40 -7.47 28.15
CA ALA A 1000 -1.32 -6.63 29.33
C ALA A 1000 -0.33 -7.22 30.35
N GLY A 1001 0.13 -6.43 31.32
CA GLY A 1001 1.02 -6.89 32.40
C GLY A 1001 2.42 -6.25 32.43
N GLY A 1002 2.52 -5.01 31.96
CA GLY A 1002 3.71 -4.18 32.07
C GLY A 1002 4.93 -4.76 31.36
N ALA A 1003 6.07 -4.81 32.06
CA ALA A 1003 7.32 -5.27 31.49
C ALA A 1003 7.30 -6.69 30.90
N LYS A 1004 6.33 -7.51 31.28
CA LYS A 1004 6.13 -8.89 30.78
C LYS A 1004 5.44 -8.96 29.42
N ILE A 1005 4.92 -7.85 28.88
CA ILE A 1005 4.16 -7.79 27.63
C ILE A 1005 4.99 -8.28 26.44
N THR A 1006 6.11 -7.60 26.14
CA THR A 1006 6.94 -7.89 24.96
C THR A 1006 7.43 -9.34 24.92
N THR A 1007 7.87 -9.88 26.07
CA THR A 1007 8.35 -11.26 26.16
C THR A 1007 7.25 -12.29 25.98
N ALA A 1008 6.03 -12.00 26.44
CA ALA A 1008 4.89 -12.91 26.24
C ALA A 1008 4.37 -12.87 24.81
N VAL A 1009 4.32 -11.70 24.18
CA VAL A 1009 4.00 -11.56 22.75
C VAL A 1009 5.02 -12.34 21.91
N ALA A 1010 6.33 -12.17 22.18
CA ALA A 1010 7.39 -12.91 21.49
C ALA A 1010 7.26 -14.43 21.66
N GLN A 1011 7.10 -14.93 22.90
CA GLN A 1011 6.90 -16.36 23.16
C GLN A 1011 5.68 -16.93 22.44
N THR A 1012 4.56 -16.18 22.41
CA THR A 1012 3.33 -16.61 21.74
C THR A 1012 3.52 -16.71 20.24
N ILE A 1013 4.16 -15.72 19.62
CA ILE A 1013 4.48 -15.73 18.18
C ILE A 1013 5.36 -16.95 17.85
N ILE A 1014 6.39 -17.20 18.65
CA ILE A 1014 7.32 -18.33 18.44
C ILE A 1014 6.58 -19.67 18.58
N LYS A 1015 5.85 -19.87 19.68
CA LYS A 1015 5.09 -21.11 19.93
C LYS A 1015 4.06 -21.35 18.83
N TYR A 1016 3.26 -20.34 18.49
CA TYR A 1016 2.18 -20.47 17.53
C TYR A 1016 2.66 -20.68 16.10
N LEU A 1017 3.61 -19.87 15.62
CA LEU A 1017 4.03 -19.87 14.21
C LEU A 1017 5.21 -20.78 13.92
N ILE A 1018 6.14 -20.92 14.86
CA ILE A 1018 7.40 -21.66 14.65
C ILE A 1018 7.27 -23.09 15.16
N PHE A 1019 6.77 -23.28 16.38
CA PHE A 1019 6.50 -24.62 16.92
C PHE A 1019 5.14 -25.17 16.50
N ASN A 1020 4.34 -24.39 15.77
CA ASN A 1020 3.01 -24.79 15.30
C ASN A 1020 2.12 -25.32 16.44
N GLU A 1021 2.24 -24.70 17.62
CA GLU A 1021 1.42 -25.02 18.79
C GLU A 1021 0.01 -24.43 18.64
N PRO A 1022 -1.04 -25.14 19.09
CA PRO A 1022 -2.40 -24.60 19.16
C PRO A 1022 -2.43 -23.25 19.89
N LEU A 1023 -3.26 -22.29 19.44
CA LEU A 1023 -3.19 -20.93 20.01
C LEU A 1023 -3.51 -20.91 21.51
N ASP A 1024 -4.47 -21.73 21.93
CA ASP A 1024 -4.80 -21.92 23.35
C ASP A 1024 -3.58 -22.36 24.16
N ARG A 1025 -2.76 -23.27 23.65
CA ARG A 1025 -1.48 -23.66 24.29
C ARG A 1025 -0.44 -22.56 24.21
N ALA A 1026 -0.24 -21.96 23.04
CA ALA A 1026 0.73 -20.89 22.86
C ALA A 1026 0.51 -19.71 23.83
N VAL A 1027 -0.76 -19.40 24.12
CA VAL A 1027 -1.18 -18.36 25.07
C VAL A 1027 -1.08 -18.82 26.54
N ASN A 1028 -1.52 -20.04 26.87
CA ASN A 1028 -1.66 -20.49 28.26
C ASN A 1028 -0.45 -21.22 28.85
N ASP A 1029 0.42 -21.78 28.02
CA ASP A 1029 1.59 -22.52 28.48
C ASP A 1029 2.50 -21.64 29.36
N GLY A 1030 3.31 -22.29 30.18
CA GLY A 1030 4.22 -21.58 31.09
C GLY A 1030 5.21 -20.71 30.34
N ARG A 1031 5.45 -19.51 30.89
CA ARG A 1031 6.33 -18.50 30.32
C ARG A 1031 7.47 -18.16 31.27
N LEU A 1032 8.56 -17.74 30.64
CA LEU A 1032 9.71 -17.12 31.29
C LEU A 1032 9.73 -15.63 30.96
N HIS A 1033 10.23 -14.81 31.89
CA HIS A 1033 10.47 -13.41 31.64
C HIS A 1033 11.78 -12.95 32.28
N HIS A 1034 12.46 -12.02 31.61
CA HIS A 1034 13.59 -11.30 32.16
C HIS A 1034 13.61 -9.88 31.59
N GLN A 1035 13.64 -8.86 32.45
CA GLN A 1035 13.69 -7.44 32.08
C GLN A 1035 15.04 -6.79 32.37
N LEU A 1036 16.08 -7.61 32.54
CA LEU A 1036 17.45 -7.26 32.89
C LEU A 1036 17.64 -6.79 34.34
N SER A 1037 16.72 -6.01 34.91
CA SER A 1037 16.78 -5.56 36.30
C SER A 1037 15.46 -5.82 37.04
N PRO A 1038 15.41 -6.63 38.12
CA PRO A 1038 16.54 -7.37 38.72
C PRO A 1038 17.09 -8.47 37.79
N MET A 1039 18.31 -8.95 38.04
CA MET A 1039 18.99 -10.03 37.29
C MET A 1039 18.40 -11.41 37.62
N LYS A 1040 17.07 -11.54 37.52
CA LYS A 1040 16.33 -12.75 37.85
C LYS A 1040 15.40 -13.13 36.72
N VAL A 1041 15.35 -14.42 36.41
CA VAL A 1041 14.35 -14.99 35.51
C VAL A 1041 13.09 -15.23 36.32
N LEU A 1042 12.01 -14.55 35.96
CA LEU A 1042 10.69 -14.84 36.48
C LEU A 1042 10.11 -16.05 35.75
N VAL A 1043 9.65 -17.03 36.51
CA VAL A 1043 9.22 -18.33 35.97
C VAL A 1043 7.84 -18.68 36.49
N GLU A 1044 6.92 -18.95 35.57
CA GLU A 1044 5.59 -19.44 35.93
C GLU A 1044 5.63 -20.90 36.41
N ALA A 1045 4.72 -21.25 37.32
CA ALA A 1045 4.67 -22.56 37.96
C ALA A 1045 4.51 -23.75 37.00
N ASN A 1046 3.89 -23.51 35.84
CA ASN A 1046 3.65 -24.49 34.78
C ASN A 1046 4.83 -24.68 33.81
N VAL A 1047 5.95 -23.96 33.99
CA VAL A 1047 7.20 -24.27 33.27
C VAL A 1047 7.79 -25.60 33.79
N PRO A 1048 8.16 -26.55 32.91
CA PRO A 1048 8.71 -27.84 33.33
C PRO A 1048 9.90 -27.70 34.29
N LYS A 1049 9.88 -28.47 35.39
CA LYS A 1049 10.94 -28.43 36.43
C LYS A 1049 12.33 -28.76 35.90
N SER A 1050 12.44 -29.53 34.82
CA SER A 1050 13.71 -29.83 34.14
C SER A 1050 14.36 -28.57 33.57
N ILE A 1051 13.59 -27.71 32.91
CA ILE A 1051 14.07 -26.43 32.35
C ILE A 1051 14.53 -25.53 33.49
N VAL A 1052 13.75 -25.43 34.56
CA VAL A 1052 14.12 -24.62 35.75
C VAL A 1052 15.42 -25.11 36.37
N LYS A 1053 15.60 -26.43 36.47
CA LYS A 1053 16.82 -27.04 36.98
C LYS A 1053 18.02 -26.70 36.10
N TYR A 1054 17.88 -26.85 34.78
CA TYR A 1054 18.93 -26.54 33.81
C TYR A 1054 19.35 -25.06 33.85
N LEU A 1055 18.38 -24.14 33.87
CA LEU A 1055 18.68 -22.70 33.94
C LEU A 1055 19.48 -22.36 35.21
N LYS A 1056 19.16 -22.98 36.36
CA LYS A 1056 19.94 -22.83 37.59
C LYS A 1056 21.35 -23.41 37.47
N GLU A 1057 21.50 -24.57 36.85
CA GLU A 1057 22.81 -25.23 36.65
C GLU A 1057 23.75 -24.37 35.79
N ILE A 1058 23.22 -23.62 34.81
CA ILE A 1058 23.97 -22.69 33.97
C ILE A 1058 24.20 -21.31 34.62
N GLY A 1059 23.60 -21.07 35.78
CA GLY A 1059 23.86 -19.89 36.60
C GLY A 1059 22.81 -18.78 36.53
N HIS A 1060 21.63 -19.04 35.94
CA HIS A 1060 20.52 -18.09 36.04
C HIS A 1060 19.94 -18.06 37.45
N GLU A 1061 19.76 -16.86 38.01
CA GLU A 1061 18.98 -16.69 39.23
C GLU A 1061 17.49 -16.77 38.89
N ILE A 1062 16.75 -17.64 39.58
CA ILE A 1062 15.35 -17.95 39.27
C ILE A 1062 14.43 -17.48 40.39
N GLU A 1063 13.35 -16.79 40.03
CA GLU A 1063 12.23 -16.49 40.91
C GLU A 1063 10.97 -17.20 40.40
N MET A 1064 10.49 -18.16 41.19
CA MET A 1064 9.24 -18.86 40.87
C MET A 1064 8.05 -18.00 41.29
N LEU A 1065 7.18 -17.73 40.33
CA LEU A 1065 5.91 -17.05 40.55
C LEU A 1065 4.88 -18.04 41.11
N CYS A 1066 4.04 -17.57 42.03
CA CYS A 1066 2.96 -18.40 42.60
C CYS A 1066 1.88 -18.68 41.55
N GLU A 1067 1.14 -19.78 41.67
CA GLU A 1067 0.07 -20.16 40.72
C GLU A 1067 -1.01 -19.07 40.52
N ASN A 1068 -1.11 -18.11 41.44
CA ASN A 1068 -2.06 -16.98 41.39
C ASN A 1068 -1.40 -15.60 41.22
N SER A 1069 -0.09 -15.51 40.96
CA SER A 1069 0.56 -14.21 40.69
C SER A 1069 0.47 -13.87 39.20
N GLU A 1070 -0.02 -12.68 38.90
CA GLU A 1070 -0.27 -12.22 37.54
C GLU A 1070 1.02 -12.04 36.74
N PHE A 1071 1.25 -12.95 35.78
CA PHE A 1071 2.11 -12.70 34.64
C PHE A 1071 1.41 -11.76 33.64
N SER A 1072 1.93 -11.60 32.42
CA SER A 1072 1.18 -10.91 31.36
C SER A 1072 -0.03 -11.70 30.89
N THR A 1073 -1.10 -11.00 30.49
CA THR A 1073 -2.34 -11.59 29.97
C THR A 1073 -2.48 -11.24 28.49
N LEU A 1074 -2.50 -12.26 27.63
CA LEU A 1074 -2.58 -12.11 26.18
C LEU A 1074 -4.04 -12.08 25.70
N THR A 1075 -4.27 -11.31 24.65
CA THR A 1075 -5.41 -11.51 23.75
C THR A 1075 -4.88 -11.73 22.34
N ALA A 1076 -5.33 -12.82 21.71
CA ALA A 1076 -4.83 -13.23 20.41
C ALA A 1076 -5.93 -13.81 19.53
N ILE A 1077 -5.81 -13.60 18.21
CA ILE A 1077 -6.63 -14.25 17.19
C ILE A 1077 -5.69 -14.92 16.20
N GLY A 1078 -5.66 -16.25 16.20
CA GLY A 1078 -4.84 -17.06 15.30
C GLY A 1078 -5.63 -17.58 14.10
N MET A 1079 -4.97 -17.80 12.97
CA MET A 1079 -5.56 -18.40 11.76
C MET A 1079 -4.79 -19.64 11.31
N ARG A 1080 -5.24 -20.84 11.72
CA ARG A 1080 -4.73 -22.12 11.20
C ARG A 1080 -5.36 -22.47 9.85
N SER A 1081 -4.75 -23.44 9.16
CA SER A 1081 -5.15 -24.01 7.87
C SER A 1081 -6.61 -24.51 7.87
N GLY A 1082 -7.57 -23.59 7.70
CA GLY A 1082 -9.00 -23.90 7.85
C GLY A 1082 -9.97 -22.70 7.81
N CYS A 1083 -9.49 -21.45 7.75
CA CYS A 1083 -10.32 -20.22 7.64
C CYS A 1083 -11.28 -19.92 8.80
N VAL A 1084 -11.18 -20.65 9.92
CA VAL A 1084 -11.87 -20.31 11.15
C VAL A 1084 -10.86 -19.64 12.08
N PRO A 1085 -11.13 -18.42 12.58
CA PRO A 1085 -10.27 -17.81 13.58
C PRO A 1085 -10.25 -18.63 14.87
N GLU A 1086 -9.14 -18.55 15.57
CA GLU A 1086 -8.97 -19.06 16.92
C GLU A 1086 -8.85 -17.84 17.84
N PRO A 1087 -9.95 -17.23 18.29
CA PRO A 1087 -9.90 -16.18 19.30
C PRO A 1087 -9.60 -16.81 20.67
N HIS A 1088 -8.56 -16.33 21.34
CA HIS A 1088 -8.16 -16.86 22.65
C HIS A 1088 -7.77 -15.74 23.61
N CYS A 1089 -8.37 -15.76 24.81
CA CYS A 1089 -7.96 -14.97 25.96
C CYS A 1089 -7.09 -15.82 26.90
N ASP A 1090 -6.09 -15.21 27.52
CA ASP A 1090 -5.26 -15.86 28.52
C ASP A 1090 -6.06 -16.27 29.76
N ASN A 1091 -6.02 -17.55 30.12
CA ASN A 1091 -6.79 -18.12 31.24
C ASN A 1091 -6.35 -17.57 32.60
N ARG A 1092 -5.21 -16.88 32.67
CA ARG A 1092 -4.79 -16.13 33.88
C ARG A 1092 -5.74 -14.98 34.19
N ARG A 1093 -6.56 -14.58 33.22
CA ARG A 1093 -7.65 -13.62 33.37
C ARG A 1093 -9.00 -14.33 33.16
N THR A 1094 -9.76 -14.50 34.23
CA THR A 1094 -11.05 -15.22 34.17
C THR A 1094 -12.21 -14.39 33.63
N ASP A 1095 -12.00 -13.10 33.37
CA ASP A 1095 -13.00 -12.17 32.84
C ASP A 1095 -12.81 -11.85 31.34
N GLY A 1096 -11.91 -12.54 30.63
CA GLY A 1096 -11.78 -12.39 29.17
C GLY A 1096 -13.01 -12.87 28.40
N SER A 1097 -13.25 -12.29 27.22
CA SER A 1097 -14.27 -12.74 26.28
C SER A 1097 -13.71 -12.91 24.87
N ALA A 1098 -14.00 -14.06 24.26
CA ALA A 1098 -13.54 -14.45 22.94
C ALA A 1098 -14.74 -14.95 22.14
N ILE A 1099 -15.04 -14.28 21.03
CA ILE A 1099 -16.26 -14.55 20.24
C ILE A 1099 -15.89 -14.84 18.81
N LEU A 1100 -16.51 -15.89 18.28
CA LEU A 1100 -16.54 -16.21 16.87
C LEU A 1100 -17.81 -15.64 16.23
N ILE A 1101 -17.62 -14.87 15.17
CA ILE A 1101 -18.69 -14.13 14.49
C ILE A 1101 -19.12 -14.90 13.27
N LYS A 1102 -20.28 -15.54 13.33
CA LYS A 1102 -20.88 -16.18 12.15
C LYS A 1102 -21.58 -15.11 11.33
N GLN A 1103 -21.35 -15.11 10.02
CA GLN A 1103 -22.12 -14.29 9.09
C GLN A 1103 -23.62 -14.60 9.27
N ARG A 1104 -24.45 -13.60 9.62
CA ARG A 1104 -25.91 -13.80 9.70
C ARG A 1104 -26.39 -14.36 8.36
N GLU A 1105 -27.03 -15.53 8.37
CA GLU A 1105 -27.81 -15.99 7.22
C GLU A 1105 -28.93 -14.96 7.02
N LYS A 1106 -28.89 -14.24 5.89
CA LYS A 1106 -29.94 -13.31 5.49
C LYS A 1106 -31.19 -14.06 5.05
#